data_AF-A0A3B9HWE3-F1
#
_entry.id   AF-A0A3B9HWE3-F1
#
_cell.length_a   1.000
_cell.length_b   1.000
_cell.length_c   1.000
_cell.angle_alpha   90.00
_cell.angle_beta   90.00
_cell.angle_gamma   90.00
#
_symmetry.space_group_name_H-M   'P 1'
#
loop_
_entity.id
_entity.type
_entity.pdbx_description
1 polymer ?
#
loop_
_entity_poly.entity_id
_entity_poly.type
_entity_poly.pdbx_seq_one_letter_code
_entity_poly.pdbx_strand_id
1 'polypeptide(L)'
;ARPSENDIIDTLEGWLSEHAPESLPHSTTGRRSTSRSGVSSLSGLVKNSDNPAGGKNYVLPAALILLLGAGGAGIYYRMSGDKTGQARVTAIGELIASRNFEEARRQLDEFSNTDEGRKFAPEIRQKLTLALIASAETAENSKDFDTAIRLFGQAIALDPTNPKAALTLSRLQQEKEKYDRLRNRIDTLNKQALALVDKLEPASGTRELQSVMKELASLGMASTSADIASAWQARFINLGEQTLSSNPQKSLAYYQDLQMYFPDKEGLKVLIDDAEKRASEREQELTQATMLSTLKTALDSAIENFVPGQKPDLICQQIMKVQELGDPAAADEFSRRLGDKIAKEADNWIVSNPQKAIELFNSAKLTCPVLPGLDTKVKLAEESLLSMRSSEELKKERDDLAAAVAGQIKSVVPPAAVEAILQQIDKLATYADSADLVDKNRDDLYQKYFGKTSELIEKSPAEALKTLQICIQIKPGATGLDDVKTQIESRIRQEEERRAAEEKKQRAERMTASINTVYTEIKKARVPADVARIRQSIAGVLQEFSDADAAGKLEQHLLDRCNDELKKFESSAPDKATALAAELKLVYQDNASYQAELSALETRLAEKAKLAANKRAIDTHAASIRKFADNPQAAGVSETLKLFEEIKNLDAGYDTVSLLRESAGKMRARFQQADNASEAERILKVLQAFDKSSSVDISKELATLAEAKLTEAGARIKNFKPGKDISPVLDALGSYDNWNQKDQKSAMISLTRENYVKAINVVSEKSAEEALVLLKQLYKLPGLGSDAQLKTLEQTLSKLDTEQKTPKVDPRVEQYSTQIEQIINGKQLLQQAGNLQTLLLNLESLGETAKAGTYRTAAATKILAESEKFLAQKDFDNADKTANSARQLHPENQQAAQILTRISENRNRAQAEAEAAAKAAAALAASELTVGPQGNYKTISDALKVAKDGSTVKIQAGSYNETLVLNGNVSLQGEAVAKCVINSSSGPTLTLSGNGKISGLTLTNNSGSKAPTVLIIAGSKEVSGCVISNTTPGKAPDWVAAVEISGGSPTILSNTINGSKAMGITVTGGNPTINGNHVSGCGVYGIWFSGPTRAKASNNTVTQNGKSGVGIKDRAAPEFTRNTVSGNNENGLLIYQGGSGTIDGNIFRDNAVAGIDVWDAQPAAISNNVIENNRKHGITVRGSKAHAKLGRNSFKGNSGKEVNNSGGTISEL
;
A
#
# COMPACT_ATOMS: atom_id res chain seq x y z
N ALA A 1 -36.00 37.05 9.85
CA ALA A 1 -36.36 35.64 9.60
C ALA A 1 -36.86 35.01 10.90
N ARG A 2 -37.48 33.81 10.87
CA ARG A 2 -37.52 32.96 12.07
C ARG A 2 -36.17 32.24 12.15
N PRO A 3 -35.48 32.22 13.31
CA PRO A 3 -34.31 31.36 13.50
C PRO A 3 -34.69 29.89 13.30
N SER A 4 -33.75 29.07 12.84
CA SER A 4 -33.90 27.61 12.87
C SER A 4 -33.79 27.08 14.30
N GLU A 5 -34.22 25.84 14.50
CA GLU A 5 -34.09 25.13 15.78
C GLU A 5 -32.62 25.04 16.23
N ASN A 6 -31.69 24.88 15.28
CA ASN A 6 -30.24 24.89 15.53
C ASN A 6 -29.76 26.28 15.97
N ASP A 7 -30.18 27.37 15.33
CA ASP A 7 -29.76 28.73 15.73
C ASP A 7 -30.17 29.04 17.19
N ILE A 8 -31.31 28.49 17.64
CA ILE A 8 -31.79 28.61 19.02
C ILE A 8 -30.95 27.76 19.96
N ILE A 9 -30.60 26.53 19.58
CA ILE A 9 -29.73 25.63 20.35
C ILE A 9 -28.32 26.22 20.50
N ASP A 10 -27.70 26.66 19.40
CA ASP A 10 -26.34 27.22 19.39
C ASP A 10 -26.27 28.51 20.24
N THR A 11 -27.33 29.34 20.20
CA THR A 11 -27.45 30.53 21.07
C THR A 11 -27.55 30.15 22.55
N LEU A 12 -28.27 29.08 22.88
CA LEU A 12 -28.43 28.60 24.27
C LEU A 12 -27.16 27.91 24.80
N GLU A 13 -26.48 27.10 23.98
CA GLU A 13 -25.21 26.48 24.37
C GLU A 13 -24.10 27.55 24.56
N GLY A 14 -24.07 28.57 23.70
CA GLY A 14 -23.21 29.75 23.87
C GLY A 14 -23.50 30.50 25.18
N TRP A 15 -24.77 30.82 25.44
CA TRP A 15 -25.18 31.52 26.68
C TRP A 15 -24.82 30.72 27.95
N LEU A 16 -25.07 29.39 27.95
CA LEU A 16 -24.72 28.50 29.06
C LEU A 16 -23.20 28.38 29.25
N SER A 17 -22.40 28.41 28.17
CA SER A 17 -20.95 28.41 28.27
C SER A 17 -20.39 29.68 28.93
N GLU A 18 -21.02 30.84 28.73
CA GLU A 18 -20.63 32.09 29.39
C GLU A 18 -21.16 32.21 30.83
N HIS A 19 -22.39 31.77 31.10
CA HIS A 19 -23.11 32.11 32.33
C HIS A 19 -23.23 30.96 33.35
N ALA A 20 -23.08 29.69 32.92
CA ALA A 20 -23.22 28.53 33.80
C ALA A 20 -22.40 27.30 33.33
N PRO A 21 -21.08 27.43 33.06
CA PRO A 21 -20.27 26.40 32.39
C PRO A 21 -20.19 25.05 33.14
N GLU A 22 -20.38 25.02 34.46
CA GLU A 22 -20.45 23.77 35.25
C GLU A 22 -21.66 22.89 34.87
N SER A 23 -22.63 23.42 34.12
CA SER A 23 -23.78 22.68 33.59
C SER A 23 -23.45 21.80 32.37
N LEU A 24 -22.26 21.95 31.78
CA LEU A 24 -21.87 21.27 30.54
C LEU A 24 -21.20 19.90 30.82
N PRO A 25 -21.67 18.79 30.22
CA PRO A 25 -21.16 17.45 30.51
C PRO A 25 -19.73 17.26 29.99
N HIS A 26 -18.77 17.16 30.91
CA HIS A 26 -17.34 17.04 30.58
C HIS A 26 -16.97 15.67 29.97
N SER A 27 -16.24 15.69 28.85
CA SER A 27 -15.68 14.47 28.25
C SER A 27 -14.48 13.95 29.04
N THR A 28 -14.57 12.76 29.63
CA THR A 28 -13.48 12.16 30.42
C THR A 28 -12.68 11.12 29.62
N THR A 29 -11.37 11.32 29.53
CA THR A 29 -10.43 10.37 28.92
C THR A 29 -9.95 9.33 29.94
N GLY A 30 -10.36 8.06 29.82
CA GLY A 30 -9.88 7.01 30.73
C GLY A 30 -10.35 5.59 30.36
N ARG A 31 -9.51 4.58 30.65
CA ARG A 31 -9.81 3.17 30.33
C ARG A 31 -10.69 2.50 31.40
N ARG A 32 -11.97 2.23 31.10
CA ARG A 32 -12.65 0.90 31.24
C ARG A 32 -14.17 1.01 31.00
N SER A 33 -14.76 -0.08 30.50
CA SER A 33 -16.22 -0.35 30.57
C SER A 33 -16.64 -0.46 32.06
N THR A 34 -17.84 -0.08 32.52
CA THR A 34 -19.16 -0.51 32.01
C THR A 34 -20.31 0.51 32.18
N SER A 35 -21.06 0.73 31.09
CA SER A 35 -22.50 1.04 30.98
C SER A 35 -23.29 1.67 32.17
N ARG A 36 -23.90 2.86 31.96
CA ARG A 36 -25.38 3.11 32.03
C ARG A 36 -25.83 4.60 31.96
N SER A 37 -25.48 5.35 30.90
CA SER A 37 -26.21 6.57 30.48
C SER A 37 -25.68 7.13 29.14
N GLY A 38 -26.21 6.65 28.02
CA GLY A 38 -25.76 7.06 26.68
C GLY A 38 -26.35 8.38 26.20
N VAL A 39 -25.92 9.51 26.77
CA VAL A 39 -26.25 10.87 26.29
C VAL A 39 -25.00 11.75 26.37
N SER A 40 -24.65 12.45 25.29
CA SER A 40 -23.42 13.27 25.20
C SER A 40 -23.61 14.65 24.56
N SER A 41 -24.85 15.14 24.46
CA SER A 41 -25.21 16.49 24.00
C SER A 41 -26.68 16.80 24.33
N LEU A 42 -27.07 18.07 24.33
CA LEU A 42 -28.47 18.51 24.54
C LEU A 42 -29.40 17.98 23.44
N SER A 43 -28.91 17.81 22.21
CA SER A 43 -29.62 17.12 21.11
C SER A 43 -30.10 15.71 21.50
N GLY A 44 -29.34 15.01 22.35
CA GLY A 44 -29.70 13.68 22.86
C GLY A 44 -30.77 13.69 23.97
N LEU A 45 -31.08 14.84 24.58
CA LEU A 45 -32.19 14.98 25.52
C LEU A 45 -33.51 15.22 24.78
N VAL A 46 -33.51 16.11 23.78
CA VAL A 46 -34.70 16.41 22.97
C VAL A 46 -35.21 15.16 22.24
N LYS A 47 -34.33 14.32 21.69
CA LYS A 47 -34.72 13.08 21.00
C LYS A 47 -35.24 11.94 21.91
N ASN A 48 -35.24 12.13 23.23
CA ASN A 48 -35.71 11.12 24.19
C ASN A 48 -36.99 11.54 24.95
N SER A 49 -37.60 12.69 24.65
CA SER A 49 -38.93 13.04 25.20
C SER A 49 -40.06 12.13 24.69
N ASP A 50 -39.88 11.55 23.50
CA ASP A 50 -40.94 10.89 22.75
C ASP A 50 -41.22 9.44 23.19
N ASN A 51 -40.49 8.94 24.21
CA ASN A 51 -40.73 7.62 24.82
C ASN A 51 -40.38 7.60 26.32
N PRO A 52 -41.33 7.84 27.23
CA PRO A 52 -41.09 7.77 28.66
C PRO A 52 -40.93 6.31 29.14
N ALA A 53 -39.70 5.91 29.46
CA ALA A 53 -39.46 4.69 30.21
C ALA A 53 -40.07 4.81 31.62
N GLY A 54 -40.90 3.85 32.01
CA GLY A 54 -41.79 3.99 33.18
C GLY A 54 -41.06 4.12 34.52
N GLY A 55 -41.48 5.12 35.31
CA GLY A 55 -41.30 5.14 36.77
C GLY A 55 -40.14 5.96 37.34
N LYS A 56 -40.29 7.29 37.36
CA LYS A 56 -39.84 8.18 38.46
C LYS A 56 -40.42 9.59 38.34
N ASN A 57 -40.92 10.12 39.45
CA ASN A 57 -41.41 11.50 39.53
C ASN A 57 -40.25 12.46 39.82
N TYR A 58 -40.23 13.61 39.14
CA TYR A 58 -39.53 14.81 39.58
C TYR A 58 -40.52 15.99 39.51
N VAL A 59 -40.46 16.89 40.50
CA VAL A 59 -41.62 17.71 40.90
C VAL A 59 -41.25 19.19 41.04
N LEU A 60 -41.83 20.03 40.16
CA LEU A 60 -41.89 21.50 40.20
C LEU A 60 -40.54 22.27 40.13
N PRO A 61 -40.55 23.62 39.95
CA PRO A 61 -41.67 24.55 39.71
C PRO A 61 -41.63 25.23 38.31
N ALA A 62 -42.73 25.37 37.58
CA ALA A 62 -43.89 26.24 37.85
C ALA A 62 -43.67 27.78 37.73
N ALA A 63 -42.50 28.26 37.28
CA ALA A 63 -42.22 29.70 37.16
C ALA A 63 -42.69 30.38 35.85
N LEU A 64 -42.69 29.67 34.71
CA LEU A 64 -42.80 30.29 33.38
C LEU A 64 -44.24 30.45 32.82
N ILE A 65 -45.26 29.98 33.54
CA ILE A 65 -46.67 30.01 33.09
C ILE A 65 -47.32 31.41 33.23
N LEU A 66 -46.62 32.39 33.84
CA LEU A 66 -47.25 33.60 34.38
C LEU A 66 -47.04 34.92 33.61
N LEU A 67 -46.28 34.97 32.50
CA LEU A 67 -45.84 36.25 31.91
C LEU A 67 -46.29 36.62 30.49
N LEU A 68 -46.61 35.67 29.58
CA LEU A 68 -47.00 35.99 28.19
C LEU A 68 -48.23 35.17 27.73
N GLY A 69 -49.36 35.41 28.38
CA GLY A 69 -50.61 34.65 28.16
C GLY A 69 -51.90 35.46 28.34
N ALA A 70 -51.89 36.77 28.09
CA ALA A 70 -53.07 37.63 28.18
C ALA A 70 -54.05 37.39 27.01
N GLY A 71 -54.72 36.22 27.03
CA GLY A 71 -55.51 35.66 25.92
C GLY A 71 -56.97 35.33 26.25
N GLY A 72 -57.56 35.96 27.26
CA GLY A 72 -59.02 35.99 27.46
C GLY A 72 -59.70 34.66 27.84
N ALA A 73 -59.70 34.30 29.12
CA ALA A 73 -60.60 33.27 29.64
C ALA A 73 -62.06 33.78 29.58
N GLY A 74 -62.86 33.25 28.65
CA GLY A 74 -64.25 33.64 28.45
C GLY A 74 -65.19 32.45 28.25
N ILE A 75 -65.92 32.07 29.32
CA ILE A 75 -67.11 31.19 29.28
C ILE A 75 -66.83 29.82 28.63
N TYR A 76 -66.22 28.82 29.27
CA TYR A 76 -66.64 28.18 30.53
C TYR A 76 -68.09 28.43 30.98
N TYR A 77 -69.09 28.06 30.17
CA TYR A 77 -70.38 27.51 30.65
C TYR A 77 -71.28 26.99 29.51
N ARG A 78 -71.30 25.67 29.34
CA ARG A 78 -72.44 24.85 28.86
C ARG A 78 -72.06 23.39 29.14
N MET A 79 -72.31 22.93 30.36
CA MET A 79 -73.56 22.23 30.71
C MET A 79 -73.89 21.08 29.75
N SER A 80 -73.89 19.89 30.32
CA SER A 80 -74.52 18.66 29.86
C SER A 80 -75.81 18.89 29.07
N GLY A 81 -75.68 18.93 27.75
CA GLY A 81 -76.76 18.73 26.80
C GLY A 81 -76.26 17.68 25.81
N ASP A 82 -77.04 16.63 25.59
CA ASP A 82 -76.59 15.51 24.77
C ASP A 82 -76.50 15.94 23.29
N LYS A 83 -75.27 16.21 22.84
CA LYS A 83 -75.00 16.58 21.44
C LYS A 83 -75.18 15.32 20.59
N THR A 84 -76.40 15.16 20.08
CA THR A 84 -76.78 14.20 19.04
C THR A 84 -75.70 14.14 17.96
N GLY A 85 -75.42 12.93 17.45
CA GLY A 85 -74.26 12.66 16.60
C GLY A 85 -74.09 13.66 15.46
N GLN A 86 -75.19 14.11 14.86
CA GLN A 86 -75.24 15.17 13.84
C GLN A 86 -74.45 16.44 14.22
N ALA A 87 -74.55 16.91 15.47
CA ALA A 87 -73.86 18.11 15.94
C ALA A 87 -72.34 17.90 16.14
N ARG A 88 -71.89 16.66 16.32
CA ARG A 88 -70.46 16.29 16.33
C ARG A 88 -69.92 16.12 14.91
N VAL A 89 -70.73 15.54 14.00
CA VAL A 89 -70.43 15.44 12.55
C VAL A 89 -70.13 16.82 11.97
N THR A 90 -70.96 17.83 12.24
CA THR A 90 -70.75 19.20 11.73
C THR A 90 -69.45 19.83 12.24
N ALA A 91 -69.16 19.73 13.54
CA ALA A 91 -67.96 20.31 14.13
C ALA A 91 -66.66 19.69 13.56
N ILE A 92 -66.63 18.37 13.35
CA ILE A 92 -65.49 17.72 12.69
C ILE A 92 -65.41 18.14 11.21
N GLY A 93 -66.55 18.34 10.54
CA GLY A 93 -66.63 18.90 9.18
C GLY A 93 -66.02 20.31 9.06
N GLU A 94 -66.25 21.19 10.05
CA GLU A 94 -65.67 22.53 10.11
C GLU A 94 -64.13 22.50 10.32
N LEU A 95 -63.63 21.55 11.11
CA LEU A 95 -62.19 21.31 11.28
C LEU A 95 -61.53 20.77 9.98
N ILE A 96 -62.22 19.90 9.23
CA ILE A 96 -61.78 19.44 7.90
C ILE A 96 -61.73 20.63 6.92
N ALA A 97 -62.78 21.45 6.88
CA ALA A 97 -62.88 22.60 5.97
C ALA A 97 -61.82 23.67 6.25
N SER A 98 -61.49 23.91 7.52
CA SER A 98 -60.41 24.82 7.96
C SER A 98 -59.00 24.22 7.87
N ARG A 99 -58.84 23.02 7.30
CA ARG A 99 -57.58 22.27 7.14
C ARG A 99 -56.88 21.90 8.45
N ASN A 100 -57.57 21.94 9.60
CA ASN A 100 -57.03 21.50 10.88
C ASN A 100 -57.16 19.96 11.02
N PHE A 101 -56.43 19.24 10.17
CA PHE A 101 -56.64 17.80 9.96
C PHE A 101 -56.28 16.93 11.18
N GLU A 102 -55.36 17.36 12.03
CA GLU A 102 -54.94 16.57 13.20
C GLU A 102 -55.96 16.66 14.35
N GLU A 103 -56.52 17.85 14.61
CA GLU A 103 -57.62 18.00 15.56
C GLU A 103 -58.93 17.39 15.02
N ALA A 104 -59.19 17.51 13.71
CA ALA A 104 -60.29 16.79 13.06
C ALA A 104 -60.16 15.26 13.23
N ARG A 105 -58.95 14.72 13.09
CA ARG A 105 -58.66 13.29 13.30
C ARG A 105 -58.85 12.91 14.77
N ARG A 106 -58.30 13.67 15.71
CA ARG A 106 -58.41 13.40 17.15
C ARG A 106 -59.87 13.33 17.59
N GLN A 107 -60.68 14.32 17.22
CA GLN A 107 -62.11 14.35 17.54
C GLN A 107 -62.90 13.24 16.81
N LEU A 108 -62.50 12.84 15.60
CA LEU A 108 -63.08 11.70 14.88
C LEU A 108 -62.80 10.37 15.56
N ASP A 109 -61.56 10.12 15.97
CA ASP A 109 -61.17 8.88 16.63
C ASP A 109 -61.84 8.78 18.02
N GLU A 110 -61.87 9.87 18.80
CA GLU A 110 -62.65 9.98 20.05
C GLU A 110 -64.16 9.72 19.83
N PHE A 111 -64.78 10.37 18.84
CA PHE A 111 -66.20 10.20 18.53
C PHE A 111 -66.52 8.77 18.07
N SER A 112 -65.66 8.15 17.27
CA SER A 112 -65.90 6.83 16.67
C SER A 112 -65.98 5.66 17.66
N ASN A 113 -65.58 5.89 18.92
CA ASN A 113 -65.76 4.93 20.01
C ASN A 113 -67.19 4.92 20.60
N THR A 114 -68.04 5.88 20.25
CA THR A 114 -69.45 5.96 20.69
C THR A 114 -70.40 5.26 19.71
N ASP A 115 -71.55 4.75 20.16
CA ASP A 115 -72.49 4.01 19.30
C ASP A 115 -73.20 4.85 18.22
N GLU A 116 -73.33 6.17 18.43
CA GLU A 116 -73.69 7.09 17.33
C GLU A 116 -72.50 7.32 16.39
N GLY A 117 -71.31 7.57 16.96
CA GLY A 117 -70.08 7.80 16.18
C GLY A 117 -69.71 6.63 15.28
N ARG A 118 -69.96 5.38 15.70
CA ARG A 118 -69.79 4.18 14.86
C ARG A 118 -70.60 4.22 13.56
N LYS A 119 -71.76 4.90 13.55
CA LYS A 119 -72.61 5.05 12.36
C LYS A 119 -72.09 6.12 11.40
N PHE A 120 -71.60 7.25 11.93
CA PHE A 120 -71.17 8.40 11.12
C PHE A 120 -69.67 8.40 10.76
N ALA A 121 -68.82 7.74 11.56
CA ALA A 121 -67.37 7.75 11.35
C ALA A 121 -66.89 7.29 9.96
N PRO A 122 -67.53 6.34 9.25
CA PRO A 122 -67.12 6.00 7.87
C PRO A 122 -67.20 7.20 6.92
N GLU A 123 -68.28 7.98 6.97
CA GLU A 123 -68.49 9.16 6.12
C GLU A 123 -67.51 10.28 6.46
N ILE A 124 -67.24 10.51 7.76
CA ILE A 124 -66.29 11.53 8.21
C ILE A 124 -64.85 11.12 7.84
N ARG A 125 -64.46 9.84 8.02
CA ARG A 125 -63.16 9.33 7.57
C ARG A 125 -62.97 9.56 6.08
N GLN A 126 -63.97 9.24 5.25
CA GLN A 126 -63.92 9.48 3.81
C GLN A 126 -63.70 10.96 3.46
N LYS A 127 -64.45 11.88 4.10
CA LYS A 127 -64.29 13.34 3.89
C LYS A 127 -62.92 13.87 4.31
N LEU A 128 -62.40 13.42 5.45
CA LEU A 128 -61.08 13.80 5.96
C LEU A 128 -59.96 13.27 5.04
N THR A 129 -60.03 12.01 4.60
CA THR A 129 -59.08 11.41 3.65
C THR A 129 -59.03 12.17 2.33
N LEU A 130 -60.18 12.56 1.77
CA LEU A 130 -60.22 13.34 0.52
C LEU A 130 -59.61 14.75 0.68
N ALA A 131 -59.87 15.42 1.80
CA ALA A 131 -59.31 16.76 2.08
C ALA A 131 -57.79 16.73 2.34
N LEU A 132 -57.30 15.67 2.98
CA LEU A 132 -55.86 15.39 3.14
C LEU A 132 -55.19 15.16 1.78
N ILE A 133 -55.77 14.32 0.92
CA ILE A 133 -55.26 14.06 -0.44
C ILE A 133 -55.18 15.34 -1.27
N ALA A 134 -56.25 16.14 -1.33
CA ALA A 134 -56.24 17.40 -2.07
C ALA A 134 -55.19 18.41 -1.55
N SER A 135 -54.92 18.39 -0.24
CA SER A 135 -53.87 19.22 0.37
C SER A 135 -52.47 18.68 0.09
N ALA A 136 -52.29 17.36 0.03
CA ALA A 136 -51.04 16.71 -0.35
C ALA A 136 -50.68 16.95 -1.82
N GLU A 137 -51.67 16.85 -2.72
CA GLU A 137 -51.55 17.20 -4.14
C GLU A 137 -51.19 18.68 -4.34
N THR A 138 -51.69 19.58 -3.47
CA THR A 138 -51.28 20.99 -3.47
C THR A 138 -49.79 21.15 -3.11
N ALA A 139 -49.32 20.44 -2.07
CA ALA A 139 -47.92 20.49 -1.63
C ALA A 139 -46.95 19.88 -2.67
N GLU A 140 -47.34 18.77 -3.30
CA GLU A 140 -46.63 18.11 -4.41
C GLU A 140 -46.42 19.08 -5.58
N ASN A 141 -47.45 19.80 -6.00
CA ASN A 141 -47.35 20.80 -7.08
C ASN A 141 -46.40 21.96 -6.73
N SER A 142 -46.25 22.32 -5.45
CA SER A 142 -45.24 23.28 -4.98
C SER A 142 -43.83 22.69 -4.76
N LYS A 143 -43.63 21.39 -5.02
CA LYS A 143 -42.40 20.62 -4.70
C LYS A 143 -42.03 20.59 -3.21
N ASP A 144 -43.00 20.80 -2.33
CA ASP A 144 -42.84 20.52 -0.90
C ASP A 144 -43.10 19.01 -0.67
N PHE A 145 -42.08 18.22 -0.99
CA PHE A 145 -42.13 16.77 -0.88
C PHE A 145 -42.39 16.30 0.56
N ASP A 146 -41.89 17.02 1.58
CA ASP A 146 -42.06 16.63 2.99
C ASP A 146 -43.50 16.84 3.47
N THR A 147 -44.12 17.99 3.17
CA THR A 147 -45.54 18.21 3.47
C THR A 147 -46.43 17.26 2.67
N ALA A 148 -46.12 17.00 1.39
CA ALA A 148 -46.87 16.05 0.57
C ALA A 148 -46.80 14.62 1.11
N ILE A 149 -45.59 14.12 1.42
CA ILE A 149 -45.36 12.78 2.00
C ILE A 149 -46.10 12.64 3.33
N ARG A 150 -46.03 13.64 4.21
CA ARG A 150 -46.73 13.61 5.51
C ARG A 150 -48.25 13.55 5.34
N LEU A 151 -48.84 14.37 4.46
CA LEU A 151 -50.29 14.43 4.25
C LEU A 151 -50.84 13.17 3.55
N PHE A 152 -50.11 12.62 2.57
CA PHE A 152 -50.47 11.32 1.97
C PHE A 152 -50.36 10.16 3.00
N GLY A 153 -49.33 10.17 3.85
CA GLY A 153 -49.22 9.21 4.97
C GLY A 153 -50.39 9.30 5.95
N GLN A 154 -50.83 10.52 6.29
CA GLN A 154 -52.01 10.74 7.13
C GLN A 154 -53.31 10.25 6.47
N ALA A 155 -53.46 10.37 5.15
CA ALA A 155 -54.60 9.86 4.40
C ALA A 155 -54.65 8.31 4.37
N ILE A 156 -53.51 7.64 4.09
CA ILE A 156 -53.41 6.17 4.10
C ILE A 156 -53.69 5.60 5.50
N ALA A 157 -53.29 6.31 6.55
CA ALA A 157 -53.57 5.92 7.94
C ALA A 157 -55.06 6.11 8.35
N LEU A 158 -55.93 6.58 7.46
CA LEU A 158 -57.39 6.69 7.64
C LEU A 158 -58.16 5.80 6.67
N ASP A 159 -57.64 5.60 5.45
CA ASP A 159 -58.10 4.62 4.46
C ASP A 159 -56.90 3.82 3.91
N PRO A 160 -56.54 2.69 4.56
CA PRO A 160 -55.46 1.82 4.09
C PRO A 160 -55.76 1.14 2.74
N THR A 161 -56.99 1.23 2.24
CA THR A 161 -57.39 0.63 0.97
C THR A 161 -57.28 1.58 -0.22
N ASN A 162 -56.90 2.85 0.02
CA ASN A 162 -56.85 3.88 -1.01
C ASN A 162 -55.67 3.68 -2.00
N PRO A 163 -55.90 3.23 -3.25
CA PRO A 163 -54.80 2.92 -4.15
C PRO A 163 -54.06 4.18 -4.63
N LYS A 164 -54.79 5.31 -4.76
CA LYS A 164 -54.23 6.58 -5.24
C LYS A 164 -53.21 7.12 -4.24
N ALA A 165 -53.57 7.19 -2.96
CA ALA A 165 -52.68 7.71 -1.92
C ALA A 165 -51.42 6.84 -1.75
N ALA A 166 -51.56 5.51 -1.75
CA ALA A 166 -50.43 4.59 -1.60
C ALA A 166 -49.43 4.67 -2.77
N LEU A 167 -49.93 4.70 -4.02
CA LEU A 167 -49.09 4.83 -5.21
C LEU A 167 -48.38 6.19 -5.28
N THR A 168 -49.09 7.29 -5.01
CA THR A 168 -48.50 8.64 -5.05
C THR A 168 -47.47 8.84 -3.93
N LEU A 169 -47.70 8.31 -2.72
CA LEU A 169 -46.70 8.35 -1.64
C LEU A 169 -45.40 7.66 -2.04
N SER A 170 -45.47 6.47 -2.66
CA SER A 170 -44.28 5.73 -3.12
C SER A 170 -43.53 6.48 -4.24
N ARG A 171 -44.25 7.12 -5.18
CA ARG A 171 -43.64 8.02 -6.18
C ARG A 171 -42.91 9.18 -5.51
N LEU A 172 -43.58 9.90 -4.61
CA LEU A 172 -43.04 11.09 -3.95
C LEU A 172 -41.78 10.79 -3.13
N GLN A 173 -41.72 9.64 -2.46
CA GLN A 173 -40.52 9.19 -1.76
C GLN A 173 -39.34 9.00 -2.73
N GLN A 174 -39.56 8.31 -3.86
CA GLN A 174 -38.52 8.13 -4.89
C GLN A 174 -38.10 9.44 -5.58
N GLU A 175 -39.02 10.38 -5.76
CA GLU A 175 -38.73 11.69 -6.37
C GLU A 175 -37.97 12.61 -5.41
N LYS A 176 -38.35 12.63 -4.11
CA LYS A 176 -37.58 13.32 -3.07
C LYS A 176 -36.15 12.80 -3.01
N GLU A 177 -35.94 11.47 -2.95
CA GLU A 177 -34.60 10.90 -2.92
C GLU A 177 -33.76 11.27 -4.16
N LYS A 178 -34.37 11.44 -5.33
CA LYS A 178 -33.65 11.89 -6.54
C LYS A 178 -33.25 13.37 -6.42
N TYR A 179 -34.16 14.21 -5.92
CA TYR A 179 -33.93 15.64 -5.73
C TYR A 179 -32.85 15.92 -4.66
N ASP A 180 -32.92 15.24 -3.51
CA ASP A 180 -31.94 15.39 -2.43
C ASP A 180 -30.55 14.88 -2.85
N ARG A 181 -30.46 13.80 -3.65
CA ARG A 181 -29.19 13.34 -4.22
C ARG A 181 -28.59 14.37 -5.18
N LEU A 182 -29.40 14.98 -6.05
CA LEU A 182 -28.96 16.02 -6.98
C LEU A 182 -28.45 17.26 -6.23
N ARG A 183 -29.22 17.74 -5.24
CA ARG A 183 -28.85 18.88 -4.40
C ARG A 183 -27.54 18.63 -3.65
N ASN A 184 -27.41 17.48 -2.97
CA ASN A 184 -26.19 17.14 -2.26
C ASN A 184 -24.97 17.01 -3.19
N ARG A 185 -25.14 16.49 -4.41
CA ARG A 185 -24.04 16.44 -5.40
C ARG A 185 -23.59 17.85 -5.81
N ILE A 186 -24.54 18.75 -6.07
CA ILE A 186 -24.28 20.16 -6.38
C ILE A 186 -23.53 20.86 -5.23
N ASP A 187 -24.01 20.73 -3.99
CA ASP A 187 -23.38 21.34 -2.82
C ASP A 187 -21.97 20.76 -2.55
N THR A 188 -21.74 19.49 -2.84
CA THR A 188 -20.39 18.87 -2.80
C THR A 188 -19.48 19.44 -3.88
N LEU A 189 -19.93 19.52 -5.14
CA LEU A 189 -19.14 20.04 -6.26
C LEU A 189 -18.75 21.51 -6.06
N ASN A 190 -19.67 22.35 -5.57
CA ASN A 190 -19.38 23.76 -5.26
C ASN A 190 -18.31 23.89 -4.17
N LYS A 191 -18.37 23.07 -3.10
CA LYS A 191 -17.33 23.03 -2.06
C LYS A 191 -15.99 22.53 -2.60
N GLN A 192 -15.99 21.54 -3.50
CA GLN A 192 -14.78 21.05 -4.15
C GLN A 192 -14.13 22.12 -5.05
N ALA A 193 -14.91 22.84 -5.86
CA ALA A 193 -14.42 23.90 -6.72
C ALA A 193 -13.72 25.02 -5.93
N LEU A 194 -14.37 25.54 -4.88
CA LEU A 194 -13.81 26.59 -4.02
C LEU A 194 -12.48 26.13 -3.36
N ALA A 195 -12.46 24.92 -2.80
CA ALA A 195 -11.27 24.37 -2.15
C ALA A 195 -10.09 24.09 -3.11
N LEU A 196 -10.37 23.90 -4.41
CA LEU A 196 -9.37 23.76 -5.47
C LEU A 196 -8.83 25.12 -5.91
N VAL A 197 -9.70 26.13 -6.13
CA VAL A 197 -9.29 27.50 -6.51
C VAL A 197 -8.30 28.09 -5.50
N ASP A 198 -8.53 27.89 -4.20
CA ASP A 198 -7.66 28.42 -3.14
C ASP A 198 -6.24 27.82 -3.09
N LYS A 199 -6.03 26.66 -3.73
CA LYS A 199 -4.78 25.88 -3.68
C LYS A 199 -4.16 25.64 -5.06
N LEU A 200 -4.68 26.31 -6.08
CA LEU A 200 -4.36 26.07 -7.48
C LEU A 200 -2.93 26.55 -7.83
N GLU A 201 -2.18 25.67 -8.48
CA GLU A 201 -0.80 25.84 -8.97
C GLU A 201 -0.71 25.20 -10.38
N PRO A 202 0.25 25.57 -11.25
CA PRO A 202 0.31 25.08 -12.64
C PRO A 202 0.38 23.54 -12.71
N ALA A 203 -0.36 22.95 -13.65
CA ALA A 203 -0.63 21.52 -13.81
C ALA A 203 -1.25 20.78 -12.60
N SER A 204 -1.40 21.42 -11.43
CA SER A 204 -1.85 20.80 -10.17
C SER A 204 -3.26 21.24 -9.80
N GLY A 205 -4.21 20.31 -9.86
CA GLY A 205 -5.64 20.57 -9.59
C GLY A 205 -6.38 21.27 -10.73
N THR A 206 -5.69 21.86 -11.72
CA THR A 206 -6.31 22.60 -12.84
C THR A 206 -7.24 21.73 -13.70
N ARG A 207 -6.85 20.48 -13.97
CA ARG A 207 -7.71 19.48 -14.65
C ARG A 207 -8.92 19.06 -13.80
N GLU A 208 -8.74 18.94 -12.49
CA GLU A 208 -9.80 18.53 -11.56
C GLU A 208 -10.85 19.63 -11.45
N LEU A 209 -10.40 20.89 -11.29
CA LEU A 209 -11.25 22.08 -11.30
C LEU A 209 -12.03 22.20 -12.62
N GLN A 210 -11.37 22.04 -13.78
CA GLN A 210 -12.06 22.04 -15.07
C GLN A 210 -13.12 20.93 -15.18
N SER A 211 -12.89 19.76 -14.59
CA SER A 211 -13.87 18.67 -14.55
C SER A 211 -15.07 19.00 -13.66
N VAL A 212 -14.83 19.55 -12.46
CA VAL A 212 -15.88 19.99 -11.52
C VAL A 212 -16.74 21.11 -12.14
N MET A 213 -16.12 22.08 -12.82
CA MET A 213 -16.80 23.14 -13.55
C MET A 213 -17.71 22.61 -14.67
N LYS A 214 -17.23 21.62 -15.45
CA LYS A 214 -18.03 20.95 -16.49
C LYS A 214 -19.20 20.16 -15.91
N GLU A 215 -19.00 19.47 -14.79
CA GLU A 215 -20.07 18.74 -14.10
C GLU A 215 -21.13 19.71 -13.56
N LEU A 216 -20.73 20.79 -12.86
CA LEU A 216 -21.64 21.84 -12.39
C LEU A 216 -22.49 22.44 -13.52
N ALA A 217 -21.88 22.78 -14.66
CA ALA A 217 -22.60 23.26 -15.83
C ALA A 217 -23.62 22.23 -16.35
N SER A 218 -23.26 20.94 -16.39
CA SER A 218 -24.16 19.86 -16.82
C SER A 218 -25.33 19.60 -15.86
N LEU A 219 -25.17 19.94 -14.58
CA LEU A 219 -26.22 19.88 -13.55
C LEU A 219 -27.05 21.19 -13.47
N GLY A 220 -26.88 22.10 -14.43
CA GLY A 220 -27.64 23.36 -14.54
C GLY A 220 -27.00 24.57 -13.84
N MET A 221 -25.87 24.42 -13.16
CA MET A 221 -25.14 25.52 -12.48
C MET A 221 -24.13 26.21 -13.42
N ALA A 222 -24.60 26.63 -14.59
CA ALA A 222 -23.76 27.28 -15.61
C ALA A 222 -23.17 28.63 -15.14
N SER A 223 -23.92 29.42 -14.36
CA SER A 223 -23.44 30.69 -13.79
C SER A 223 -22.28 30.48 -12.82
N THR A 224 -22.48 29.62 -11.80
CA THR A 224 -21.44 29.30 -10.80
C THR A 224 -20.18 28.72 -11.45
N SER A 225 -20.32 27.94 -12.53
CA SER A 225 -19.19 27.47 -13.33
C SER A 225 -18.38 28.62 -13.97
N ALA A 226 -19.05 29.68 -14.46
CA ALA A 226 -18.40 30.88 -15.00
C ALA A 226 -17.78 31.78 -13.91
N ASP A 227 -18.38 31.84 -12.72
CA ASP A 227 -17.81 32.53 -11.55
C ASP A 227 -16.48 31.88 -11.14
N ILE A 228 -16.45 30.54 -11.07
CA ILE A 228 -15.25 29.75 -10.79
C ILE A 228 -14.18 29.94 -11.87
N ALA A 229 -14.57 29.98 -13.16
CA ALA A 229 -13.65 30.26 -14.27
C ALA A 229 -12.96 31.63 -14.11
N SER A 230 -13.73 32.64 -13.72
CA SER A 230 -13.25 34.01 -13.53
C SER A 230 -12.29 34.12 -12.35
N ALA A 231 -12.59 33.43 -11.23
CA ALA A 231 -11.71 33.37 -10.06
C ALA A 231 -10.36 32.68 -10.35
N TRP A 232 -10.37 31.59 -11.13
CA TRP A 232 -9.12 30.94 -11.60
C TRP A 232 -8.29 31.90 -12.46
N GLN A 233 -8.88 32.53 -13.48
CA GLN A 233 -8.17 33.47 -14.35
C GLN A 233 -7.49 34.59 -13.56
N ALA A 234 -8.22 35.24 -12.65
CA ALA A 234 -7.68 36.32 -11.82
C ALA A 234 -6.51 35.84 -10.94
N ARG A 235 -6.65 34.66 -10.31
CA ARG A 235 -5.59 34.10 -9.46
C ARG A 235 -4.31 33.81 -10.24
N PHE A 236 -4.40 33.20 -11.41
CA PHE A 236 -3.23 32.81 -12.20
C PHE A 236 -2.50 34.01 -12.82
N ILE A 237 -3.24 35.05 -13.22
CA ILE A 237 -2.63 36.33 -13.63
C ILE A 237 -1.87 36.94 -12.44
N ASN A 238 -2.51 37.11 -11.28
CA ASN A 238 -1.88 37.70 -10.09
C ASN A 238 -0.63 36.94 -9.62
N LEU A 239 -0.65 35.60 -9.62
CA LEU A 239 0.50 34.77 -9.24
C LEU A 239 1.62 34.79 -10.31
N GLY A 240 1.24 34.87 -11.59
CA GLY A 240 2.16 35.14 -12.68
C GLY A 240 2.91 36.45 -12.46
N GLU A 241 2.20 37.56 -12.25
CA GLU A 241 2.78 38.89 -12.04
C GLU A 241 3.68 38.94 -10.79
N GLN A 242 3.24 38.38 -9.66
CA GLN A 242 4.03 38.32 -8.42
C GLN A 242 5.34 37.54 -8.58
N THR A 243 5.37 36.51 -9.43
CA THR A 243 6.56 35.68 -9.65
C THR A 243 7.44 36.18 -10.79
N LEU A 244 6.95 37.07 -11.65
CA LEU A 244 7.64 37.53 -12.87
C LEU A 244 9.00 38.21 -12.62
N SER A 245 9.18 38.86 -11.47
CA SER A 245 10.44 39.52 -11.09
C SER A 245 11.42 38.64 -10.32
N SER A 246 10.94 37.56 -9.69
CA SER A 246 11.72 36.72 -8.77
C SER A 246 12.01 35.32 -9.33
N ASN A 247 11.12 34.79 -10.16
CA ASN A 247 11.25 33.56 -10.91
C ASN A 247 10.41 33.64 -12.21
N PRO A 248 10.95 34.22 -13.29
CA PRO A 248 10.26 34.33 -14.58
C PRO A 248 9.78 32.99 -15.14
N GLN A 249 10.50 31.89 -14.87
CA GLN A 249 10.12 30.54 -15.30
C GLN A 249 8.85 30.04 -14.58
N LYS A 250 8.64 30.36 -13.30
CA LYS A 250 7.37 30.06 -12.60
C LYS A 250 6.24 30.96 -13.11
N SER A 251 6.53 32.22 -13.39
CA SER A 251 5.57 33.17 -13.99
C SER A 251 5.04 32.66 -15.33
N LEU A 252 5.95 32.28 -16.22
CA LEU A 252 5.64 31.65 -17.50
C LEU A 252 4.74 30.41 -17.37
N ALA A 253 5.00 29.55 -16.39
CA ALA A 253 4.20 28.36 -16.14
C ALA A 253 2.74 28.67 -15.75
N TYR A 254 2.47 29.75 -15.01
CA TYR A 254 1.09 30.20 -14.75
C TYR A 254 0.39 30.64 -16.04
N TYR A 255 1.07 31.43 -16.87
CA TYR A 255 0.49 31.96 -18.10
C TYR A 255 0.27 30.89 -19.18
N GLN A 256 1.20 29.94 -19.33
CA GLN A 256 1.06 28.81 -20.25
C GLN A 256 -0.04 27.82 -19.81
N ASP A 257 -0.17 27.52 -18.52
CA ASP A 257 -1.32 26.72 -18.02
C ASP A 257 -2.64 27.48 -18.22
N LEU A 258 -2.67 28.79 -17.97
CA LEU A 258 -3.85 29.62 -18.28
C LEU A 258 -4.23 29.57 -19.77
N GLN A 259 -3.25 29.62 -20.67
CA GLN A 259 -3.45 29.54 -22.12
C GLN A 259 -4.02 28.18 -22.55
N MET A 260 -3.64 27.09 -21.86
CA MET A 260 -4.15 25.74 -22.13
C MET A 260 -5.65 25.61 -21.83
N TYR A 261 -6.17 26.32 -20.83
CA TYR A 261 -7.59 26.22 -20.40
C TYR A 261 -8.46 27.40 -20.84
N PHE A 262 -7.86 28.55 -21.15
CA PHE A 262 -8.53 29.79 -21.61
C PHE A 262 -7.75 30.41 -22.78
N PRO A 263 -7.68 29.75 -23.96
CA PRO A 263 -6.88 30.21 -25.10
C PRO A 263 -7.34 31.57 -25.64
N ASP A 264 -8.63 31.88 -25.53
CA ASP A 264 -9.23 33.14 -26.00
C ASP A 264 -9.04 34.32 -25.02
N LYS A 265 -8.16 34.19 -24.01
CA LYS A 265 -7.95 35.23 -23.00
C LYS A 265 -7.14 36.40 -23.56
N GLU A 266 -7.82 37.53 -23.79
CA GLU A 266 -7.19 38.79 -24.16
C GLU A 266 -6.05 39.19 -23.21
N GLY A 267 -4.99 39.80 -23.78
CA GLY A 267 -3.78 40.23 -23.05
C GLY A 267 -2.78 39.12 -22.73
N LEU A 268 -3.22 37.86 -22.57
CA LEU A 268 -2.38 36.76 -22.06
C LEU A 268 -1.09 36.53 -22.85
N LYS A 269 -1.14 36.65 -24.18
CA LYS A 269 0.05 36.46 -25.02
C LYS A 269 1.19 37.42 -24.65
N VAL A 270 0.88 38.69 -24.35
CA VAL A 270 1.89 39.71 -24.00
C VAL A 270 2.58 39.35 -22.68
N LEU A 271 1.84 38.75 -21.73
CA LEU A 271 2.38 38.26 -20.46
C LEU A 271 3.30 37.04 -20.63
N ILE A 272 2.99 36.16 -21.58
CA ILE A 272 3.86 35.03 -21.99
C ILE A 272 5.15 35.59 -22.62
N ASP A 273 5.03 36.44 -23.64
CA ASP A 273 6.17 36.98 -24.39
C ASP A 273 7.17 37.73 -23.46
N ASP A 274 6.70 38.47 -22.45
CA ASP A 274 7.54 39.16 -21.45
C ASP A 274 8.15 38.20 -20.41
N ALA A 275 7.45 37.13 -20.04
CA ALA A 275 7.97 36.09 -19.13
C ALA A 275 9.03 35.20 -19.79
N GLU A 276 8.84 34.80 -21.05
CA GLU A 276 9.84 34.05 -21.83
C GLU A 276 11.12 34.85 -22.00
N LYS A 277 11.00 36.15 -22.31
CA LYS A 277 12.15 37.05 -22.40
C LYS A 277 12.96 37.10 -21.10
N ARG A 278 12.32 37.42 -19.96
CA ARG A 278 13.05 37.50 -18.67
C ARG A 278 13.60 36.15 -18.20
N ALA A 279 12.97 35.04 -18.57
CA ALA A 279 13.50 33.71 -18.31
C ALA A 279 14.82 33.47 -19.05
N SER A 280 14.88 33.82 -20.35
CA SER A 280 16.11 33.67 -21.15
C SER A 280 17.23 34.61 -20.71
N GLU A 281 16.92 35.88 -20.40
CA GLU A 281 17.90 36.83 -19.87
C GLU A 281 18.54 36.30 -18.57
N ARG A 282 17.73 35.77 -17.65
CA ARG A 282 18.20 35.22 -16.37
C ARG A 282 19.02 33.93 -16.51
N GLU A 283 18.73 33.10 -17.51
CA GLU A 283 19.51 31.89 -17.82
C GLU A 283 20.90 32.23 -18.37
N GLN A 284 21.02 33.29 -19.17
CA GLN A 284 22.30 33.80 -19.67
C GLN A 284 23.17 34.36 -18.54
N GLU A 285 22.60 35.18 -17.64
CA GLU A 285 23.29 35.67 -16.43
C GLU A 285 23.85 34.52 -15.57
N LEU A 286 23.03 33.50 -15.31
CA LEU A 286 23.43 32.35 -14.49
C LEU A 286 24.56 31.55 -15.14
N THR A 287 24.52 31.43 -16.47
CA THR A 287 25.57 30.76 -17.26
C THR A 287 26.88 31.55 -17.21
N GLN A 288 26.85 32.87 -17.39
CA GLN A 288 28.04 33.73 -17.30
C GLN A 288 28.66 33.68 -15.90
N ALA A 289 27.85 33.76 -14.84
CA ALA A 289 28.32 33.64 -13.45
C ALA A 289 28.95 32.26 -13.15
N THR A 290 28.43 31.19 -13.77
CA THR A 290 28.98 29.83 -13.64
C THR A 290 30.31 29.67 -14.37
N MET A 291 30.47 30.26 -15.56
CA MET A 291 31.76 30.31 -16.26
C MET A 291 32.80 31.11 -15.47
N LEU A 292 32.43 32.30 -14.99
CA LEU A 292 33.30 33.20 -14.24
C LEU A 292 33.82 32.55 -12.94
N SER A 293 32.93 31.93 -12.15
CA SER A 293 33.33 31.23 -10.92
C SER A 293 34.26 30.04 -11.18
N THR A 294 33.97 29.24 -12.21
CA THR A 294 34.82 28.11 -12.62
C THR A 294 36.21 28.58 -13.05
N LEU A 295 36.30 29.65 -13.83
CA LEU A 295 37.56 30.21 -14.33
C LEU A 295 38.43 30.79 -13.20
N LYS A 296 37.82 31.46 -12.21
CA LYS A 296 38.51 31.95 -11.01
C LYS A 296 39.15 30.82 -10.21
N THR A 297 38.40 29.75 -9.90
CA THR A 297 38.93 28.60 -9.14
C THR A 297 40.04 27.85 -9.89
N ALA A 298 39.98 27.81 -11.23
CA ALA A 298 41.07 27.28 -12.04
C ALA A 298 42.33 28.16 -11.96
N LEU A 299 42.19 29.49 -11.96
CA LEU A 299 43.30 30.45 -11.84
C LEU A 299 43.96 30.44 -10.47
N ASP A 300 43.20 30.40 -9.37
CA ASP A 300 43.74 30.19 -8.02
C ASP A 300 44.66 28.96 -8.01
N SER A 301 44.13 27.83 -8.49
CA SER A 301 44.86 26.56 -8.56
C SER A 301 46.11 26.65 -9.45
N ALA A 302 46.02 27.31 -10.61
CA ALA A 302 47.14 27.46 -11.53
C ALA A 302 48.27 28.34 -10.95
N ILE A 303 47.93 29.45 -10.29
CA ILE A 303 48.89 30.37 -9.68
C ILE A 303 49.54 29.74 -8.43
N GLU A 304 48.79 29.00 -7.62
CA GLU A 304 49.35 28.26 -6.48
C GLU A 304 50.31 27.14 -6.90
N ASN A 305 50.06 26.46 -8.04
CA ASN A 305 50.92 25.40 -8.56
C ASN A 305 52.01 25.87 -9.54
N PHE A 306 51.99 27.13 -10.01
CA PHE A 306 52.99 27.67 -10.94
C PHE A 306 54.43 27.57 -10.39
N VAL A 307 55.36 27.01 -11.18
CA VAL A 307 56.77 26.90 -10.82
C VAL A 307 57.60 27.90 -11.63
N PRO A 308 58.37 28.82 -10.99
CA PRO A 308 59.22 29.78 -11.69
C PRO A 308 60.20 29.10 -12.65
N GLY A 309 60.29 29.62 -13.87
CA GLY A 309 60.98 28.99 -15.00
C GLY A 309 60.05 28.36 -16.04
N GLN A 310 58.78 28.11 -15.69
CA GLN A 310 57.72 27.86 -16.67
C GLN A 310 57.25 29.19 -17.30
N LYS A 311 56.77 29.15 -18.54
CA LYS A 311 56.14 30.32 -19.17
C LYS A 311 54.72 30.55 -18.61
N PRO A 312 54.35 31.78 -18.22
CA PRO A 312 53.03 32.06 -17.64
C PRO A 312 51.90 32.20 -18.68
N ASP A 313 52.20 32.11 -19.98
CA ASP A 313 51.33 32.43 -21.12
C ASP A 313 49.86 31.99 -20.96
N LEU A 314 49.62 30.72 -20.58
CA LEU A 314 48.27 30.15 -20.44
C LEU A 314 47.50 30.75 -19.25
N ILE A 315 48.20 31.04 -18.14
CA ILE A 315 47.61 31.68 -16.96
C ILE A 315 47.23 33.12 -17.31
N CYS A 316 48.09 33.84 -18.02
CA CYS A 316 47.80 35.20 -18.50
C CYS A 316 46.57 35.24 -19.42
N GLN A 317 46.44 34.29 -20.36
CA GLN A 317 45.24 34.18 -21.22
C GLN A 317 43.95 33.91 -20.41
N GLN A 318 44.03 33.07 -19.38
CA GLN A 318 42.90 32.81 -18.49
C GLN A 318 42.53 34.04 -17.64
N ILE A 319 43.52 34.81 -17.16
CA ILE A 319 43.31 36.09 -16.45
C ILE A 319 42.59 37.10 -17.35
N MET A 320 43.06 37.28 -18.60
CA MET A 320 42.37 38.13 -19.59
C MET A 320 40.93 37.69 -19.80
N LYS A 321 40.65 36.38 -19.78
CA LYS A 321 39.29 35.86 -19.95
C LYS A 321 38.37 36.11 -18.74
N VAL A 322 38.91 36.27 -17.52
CA VAL A 322 38.14 36.76 -16.35
C VAL A 322 37.73 38.22 -16.55
N GLN A 323 38.64 39.04 -17.08
CA GLN A 323 38.37 40.45 -17.40
C GLN A 323 37.30 40.58 -18.50
N GLU A 324 37.39 39.80 -19.58
CA GLU A 324 36.36 39.75 -20.65
C GLU A 324 34.98 39.29 -20.13
N LEU A 325 34.94 38.39 -19.14
CA LEU A 325 33.68 37.92 -18.53
C LEU A 325 33.09 38.89 -17.50
N GLY A 326 33.72 40.05 -17.28
CA GLY A 326 33.16 41.17 -16.51
C GLY A 326 33.76 41.41 -15.13
N ASP A 327 34.87 40.75 -14.76
CA ASP A 327 35.52 40.98 -13.46
C ASP A 327 37.00 41.43 -13.60
N PRO A 328 37.24 42.73 -13.88
CA PRO A 328 38.60 43.26 -13.95
C PRO A 328 39.32 43.23 -12.58
N ALA A 329 38.59 43.30 -11.47
CA ALA A 329 39.20 43.36 -10.13
C ALA A 329 39.86 42.03 -9.74
N ALA A 330 39.20 40.91 -10.02
CA ALA A 330 39.78 39.59 -9.84
C ALA A 330 40.95 39.34 -10.81
N ALA A 331 40.86 39.80 -12.05
CA ALA A 331 41.96 39.69 -13.02
C ALA A 331 43.23 40.45 -12.57
N ASP A 332 43.05 41.65 -12.04
CA ASP A 332 44.11 42.46 -11.41
C ASP A 332 44.76 41.73 -10.21
N GLU A 333 43.95 41.11 -9.34
CA GLU A 333 44.43 40.39 -8.16
C GLU A 333 45.26 39.17 -8.55
N PHE A 334 44.78 38.36 -9.49
CA PHE A 334 45.51 37.21 -10.02
C PHE A 334 46.83 37.62 -10.68
N SER A 335 46.85 38.73 -11.42
CA SER A 335 48.06 39.28 -12.06
C SER A 335 49.13 39.63 -11.01
N ARG A 336 48.73 40.30 -9.91
CA ARG A 336 49.65 40.63 -8.80
C ARG A 336 50.16 39.38 -8.09
N ARG A 337 49.27 38.43 -7.76
CA ARG A 337 49.62 37.17 -7.07
C ARG A 337 50.62 36.32 -7.88
N LEU A 338 50.49 36.30 -9.21
CA LEU A 338 51.45 35.64 -10.09
C LEU A 338 52.81 36.38 -10.15
N GLY A 339 52.79 37.71 -10.28
CA GLY A 339 54.00 38.54 -10.30
C GLY A 339 54.83 38.46 -9.01
N ASP A 340 54.16 38.56 -7.85
CA ASP A 340 54.78 38.39 -6.52
C ASP A 340 55.49 37.05 -6.37
N LYS A 341 54.89 35.97 -6.91
CA LYS A 341 55.44 34.62 -6.80
C LYS A 341 56.70 34.43 -7.65
N ILE A 342 56.77 35.05 -8.83
CA ILE A 342 57.97 35.06 -9.68
C ILE A 342 59.09 35.86 -8.97
N ALA A 343 58.77 37.03 -8.42
CA ALA A 343 59.75 37.90 -7.78
C ALA A 343 60.34 37.33 -6.47
N LYS A 344 59.52 36.65 -5.65
CA LYS A 344 59.99 36.00 -4.40
C LYS A 344 61.00 34.88 -4.64
N GLU A 345 60.91 34.17 -5.76
CA GLU A 345 61.92 33.17 -6.11
C GLU A 345 63.19 33.83 -6.65
N ALA A 346 63.08 34.88 -7.45
CA ALA A 346 64.22 35.63 -7.96
C ALA A 346 65.11 36.23 -6.84
N ASP A 347 64.52 36.61 -5.70
CA ASP A 347 65.25 37.04 -4.49
C ASP A 347 66.29 36.01 -4.02
N ASN A 348 65.95 34.71 -4.07
CA ASN A 348 66.84 33.61 -3.64
C ASN A 348 68.10 33.49 -4.50
N TRP A 349 68.07 34.05 -5.72
CA TRP A 349 69.17 33.97 -6.68
C TRP A 349 70.09 35.20 -6.66
N ILE A 350 69.72 36.33 -6.02
CA ILE A 350 70.51 37.59 -6.06
C ILE A 350 71.97 37.37 -5.67
N VAL A 351 72.21 36.64 -4.57
CA VAL A 351 73.57 36.42 -4.02
C VAL A 351 74.23 35.15 -4.58
N SER A 352 73.43 34.16 -4.98
CA SER A 352 73.91 32.82 -5.36
C SER A 352 74.13 32.65 -6.88
N ASN A 353 73.38 33.37 -7.70
CA ASN A 353 73.54 33.48 -9.14
C ASN A 353 72.85 34.78 -9.64
N PRO A 354 73.49 35.96 -9.45
CA PRO A 354 72.90 37.25 -9.80
C PRO A 354 72.40 37.33 -11.25
N GLN A 355 73.11 36.66 -12.19
CA GLN A 355 72.71 36.57 -13.60
C GLN A 355 71.29 36.00 -13.76
N LYS A 356 70.98 34.90 -13.05
CA LYS A 356 69.67 34.23 -13.09
C LYS A 356 68.58 35.02 -12.35
N ALA A 357 68.94 35.78 -11.30
CA ALA A 357 67.99 36.66 -10.62
C ALA A 357 67.45 37.74 -11.57
N ILE A 358 68.34 38.37 -12.35
CA ILE A 358 68.00 39.41 -13.33
C ILE A 358 67.01 38.89 -14.39
N GLU A 359 67.20 37.67 -14.90
CA GLU A 359 66.27 37.05 -15.87
C GLU A 359 64.86 36.87 -15.29
N LEU A 360 64.75 36.36 -14.05
CA LEU A 360 63.47 36.11 -13.40
C LEU A 360 62.73 37.42 -13.02
N PHE A 361 63.45 38.45 -12.55
CA PHE A 361 62.84 39.77 -12.27
C PHE A 361 62.28 40.43 -13.54
N ASN A 362 62.96 40.30 -14.68
CA ASN A 362 62.45 40.82 -15.95
C ASN A 362 61.16 40.10 -16.41
N SER A 363 61.04 38.79 -16.14
CA SER A 363 59.80 38.03 -16.38
C SER A 363 58.64 38.50 -15.49
N ALA A 364 58.90 38.77 -14.21
CA ALA A 364 57.93 39.37 -13.29
C ALA A 364 57.46 40.75 -13.79
N LYS A 365 58.39 41.59 -14.27
CA LYS A 365 58.12 42.94 -14.79
C LYS A 365 57.20 42.94 -16.01
N LEU A 366 57.32 41.93 -16.87
CA LEU A 366 56.45 41.75 -18.04
C LEU A 366 55.02 41.32 -17.64
N THR A 367 54.90 40.55 -16.55
CA THR A 367 53.63 39.95 -16.09
C THR A 367 52.82 40.88 -15.18
N CYS A 368 53.51 41.66 -14.33
CA CYS A 368 52.91 42.65 -13.44
C CYS A 368 53.80 43.91 -13.37
N PRO A 369 53.56 44.93 -14.23
CA PRO A 369 54.43 46.10 -14.33
C PRO A 369 54.51 46.99 -13.07
N VAL A 370 53.56 46.83 -12.14
CA VAL A 370 53.40 47.69 -10.95
C VAL A 370 53.91 47.01 -9.67
N LEU A 371 54.83 46.04 -9.79
CA LEU A 371 55.34 45.29 -8.64
C LEU A 371 56.31 46.15 -7.78
N PRO A 372 56.02 46.44 -6.49
CA PRO A 372 56.84 47.36 -5.70
C PRO A 372 58.29 46.89 -5.49
N GLY A 373 59.25 47.79 -5.68
CA GLY A 373 60.67 47.56 -5.39
C GLY A 373 61.42 46.67 -6.39
N LEU A 374 60.78 46.24 -7.48
CA LEU A 374 61.36 45.32 -8.47
C LEU A 374 62.64 45.87 -9.12
N ASP A 375 62.64 47.15 -9.53
CA ASP A 375 63.82 47.80 -10.13
C ASP A 375 65.00 47.94 -9.15
N THR A 376 64.72 48.08 -7.85
CA THR A 376 65.76 48.10 -6.80
C THR A 376 66.44 46.73 -6.66
N LYS A 377 65.68 45.65 -6.82
CA LYS A 377 66.18 44.27 -6.74
C LYS A 377 67.01 43.86 -7.96
N VAL A 378 66.65 44.34 -9.15
CA VAL A 378 67.48 44.19 -10.36
C VAL A 378 68.85 44.83 -10.13
N LYS A 379 68.90 46.08 -9.64
CA LYS A 379 70.17 46.74 -9.31
C LYS A 379 71.00 45.99 -8.26
N LEU A 380 70.38 45.48 -7.20
CA LEU A 380 71.08 44.69 -6.17
C LEU A 380 71.75 43.42 -6.75
N ALA A 381 71.17 42.80 -7.78
CA ALA A 381 71.78 41.69 -8.49
C ALA A 381 72.91 42.14 -9.44
N GLU A 382 72.75 43.27 -10.13
CA GLU A 382 73.81 43.88 -10.95
C GLU A 382 75.03 44.32 -10.11
N GLU A 383 74.79 44.89 -8.93
CA GLU A 383 75.81 45.30 -7.95
C GLU A 383 76.51 44.08 -7.32
N SER A 384 75.77 42.99 -7.03
CA SER A 384 76.34 41.73 -6.55
C SER A 384 77.21 41.01 -7.60
N LEU A 385 76.98 41.27 -8.89
CA LEU A 385 77.83 40.77 -9.98
C LEU A 385 79.14 41.58 -10.11
N LEU A 386 79.16 42.83 -9.65
CA LEU A 386 80.31 43.74 -9.69
C LEU A 386 81.27 43.60 -8.49
N SER A 387 80.75 43.28 -7.30
CA SER A 387 81.55 43.24 -6.06
C SER A 387 82.51 42.06 -5.92
N MET A 388 82.45 41.05 -6.80
CA MET A 388 83.29 39.84 -6.71
C MET A 388 84.78 40.03 -7.13
N ARG A 389 85.35 41.25 -7.09
CA ARG A 389 86.71 41.54 -7.61
C ARG A 389 87.49 42.71 -6.94
N SER A 390 88.02 42.53 -5.73
CA SER A 390 89.28 43.20 -5.34
C SER A 390 90.06 42.43 -4.25
N SER A 391 91.32 42.81 -4.00
CA SER A 391 92.22 42.13 -3.05
C SER A 391 92.39 42.86 -1.71
N GLU A 392 91.96 44.12 -1.59
CA GLU A 392 92.11 44.89 -0.35
C GLU A 392 90.86 44.80 0.55
N GLU A 393 89.70 44.49 -0.05
CA GLU A 393 88.47 44.14 0.69
C GLU A 393 88.68 42.88 1.55
N LEU A 394 89.32 41.84 1.02
CA LEU A 394 89.63 40.59 1.73
C LEU A 394 90.40 40.80 3.05
N LYS A 395 91.27 41.82 3.12
CA LYS A 395 92.02 42.15 4.33
C LYS A 395 91.13 42.80 5.39
N LYS A 396 90.21 43.65 4.96
CA LYS A 396 89.22 44.27 5.84
C LYS A 396 88.18 43.25 6.32
N GLU A 397 87.69 42.38 5.43
CA GLU A 397 86.73 41.31 5.78
C GLU A 397 87.25 40.39 6.89
N ARG A 398 88.54 40.05 6.89
CA ARG A 398 89.18 39.27 7.97
C ARG A 398 89.04 39.96 9.33
N ASP A 399 89.37 41.25 9.40
CA ASP A 399 89.45 42.00 10.65
C ASP A 399 88.05 42.35 11.18
N ASP A 400 87.11 42.70 10.30
CA ASP A 400 85.69 42.90 10.65
C ASP A 400 85.02 41.58 11.11
N LEU A 401 85.33 40.45 10.47
CA LEU A 401 84.82 39.12 10.87
C LEU A 401 85.34 38.72 12.26
N ALA A 402 86.63 38.94 12.55
CA ALA A 402 87.22 38.65 13.86
C ALA A 402 86.53 39.44 14.99
N ALA A 403 86.20 40.71 14.75
CA ALA A 403 85.46 41.54 15.70
C ALA A 403 84.00 41.05 15.89
N ALA A 404 83.32 40.66 14.81
CA ALA A 404 81.95 40.17 14.85
C ALA A 404 81.82 38.85 15.64
N VAL A 405 82.75 37.90 15.45
CA VAL A 405 82.80 36.62 16.17
C VAL A 405 82.97 36.83 17.67
N ALA A 406 83.93 37.68 18.09
CA ALA A 406 84.15 38.00 19.50
C ALA A 406 82.91 38.63 20.17
N GLY A 407 82.17 39.47 19.42
CA GLY A 407 80.88 40.01 19.86
C GLY A 407 79.82 38.92 20.10
N GLN A 408 79.67 37.98 19.16
CA GLN A 408 78.71 36.88 19.25
C GLN A 408 79.00 35.95 20.44
N ILE A 409 80.28 35.60 20.66
CA ILE A 409 80.73 34.80 21.81
C ILE A 409 80.40 35.51 23.14
N LYS A 410 80.51 36.85 23.19
CA LYS A 410 80.13 37.62 24.37
C LYS A 410 78.61 37.59 24.62
N SER A 411 77.77 37.62 23.58
CA SER A 411 76.30 37.60 23.71
C SER A 411 75.68 36.22 23.92
N VAL A 412 76.26 35.13 23.42
CA VAL A 412 75.59 33.82 23.39
C VAL A 412 75.33 33.25 24.80
N VAL A 413 74.14 32.70 25.04
CA VAL A 413 73.76 32.07 26.32
C VAL A 413 73.56 30.56 26.10
N PRO A 414 74.34 29.67 26.73
CA PRO A 414 74.11 28.23 26.61
C PRO A 414 72.74 27.87 27.21
N PRO A 415 71.94 26.99 26.59
CA PRO A 415 72.34 25.97 25.60
C PRO A 415 72.06 26.34 24.13
N ALA A 416 72.20 27.61 23.72
CA ALA A 416 72.03 27.99 22.31
C ALA A 416 72.99 27.22 21.37
N ALA A 417 72.57 27.02 20.11
CA ALA A 417 73.40 26.49 19.04
C ALA A 417 74.61 27.39 18.76
N VAL A 418 75.76 26.79 18.45
CA VAL A 418 77.04 27.51 18.20
C VAL A 418 77.58 27.30 16.80
N GLU A 419 76.95 26.45 15.99
CA GLU A 419 77.41 26.01 14.68
C GLU A 419 77.63 27.21 13.73
N ALA A 420 76.78 28.24 13.80
CA ALA A 420 76.97 29.48 13.04
C ALA A 420 78.19 30.31 13.51
N ILE A 421 78.55 30.25 14.79
CA ILE A 421 79.75 30.91 15.35
C ILE A 421 80.99 30.11 14.95
N LEU A 422 80.95 28.78 15.07
CA LEU A 422 82.04 27.89 14.64
C LEU A 422 82.31 28.01 13.14
N GLN A 423 81.28 28.06 12.28
CA GLN A 423 81.44 28.31 10.84
C GLN A 423 82.07 29.69 10.54
N GLN A 424 81.81 30.71 11.34
CA GLN A 424 82.47 32.01 11.20
C GLN A 424 83.94 31.97 11.68
N ILE A 425 84.25 31.18 12.72
CA ILE A 425 85.63 30.91 13.16
C ILE A 425 86.40 30.12 12.09
N ASP A 426 85.78 29.11 11.46
CA ASP A 426 86.40 28.35 10.38
C ASP A 426 86.54 29.19 9.09
N LYS A 427 85.61 30.12 8.81
CA LYS A 427 85.78 31.14 7.76
C LYS A 427 86.91 32.13 8.11
N LEU A 428 87.12 32.47 9.39
CA LEU A 428 88.23 33.32 9.80
C LEU A 428 89.58 32.61 9.53
N ALA A 429 89.64 31.29 9.74
CA ALA A 429 90.83 30.46 9.50
C ALA A 429 91.26 30.35 8.02
N THR A 430 90.42 30.74 7.04
CA THR A 430 90.82 30.73 5.62
C THR A 430 91.57 31.98 5.17
N TYR A 431 91.66 33.02 6.01
CA TYR A 431 92.47 34.21 5.73
C TYR A 431 93.90 34.05 6.27
N ALA A 432 94.86 34.70 5.62
CA ALA A 432 96.24 34.77 6.09
C ALA A 432 96.37 35.49 7.45
N ASP A 433 97.35 35.03 8.24
CA ASP A 433 97.72 35.55 9.57
C ASP A 433 96.57 35.59 10.60
N SER A 434 95.66 34.62 10.55
CA SER A 434 94.43 34.55 11.36
C SER A 434 94.49 33.58 12.56
N ALA A 435 95.49 32.70 12.64
CA ALA A 435 95.51 31.54 13.56
C ALA A 435 95.31 31.92 15.04
N ASP A 436 96.06 32.90 15.55
CA ASP A 436 95.97 33.35 16.95
C ASP A 436 94.58 33.87 17.34
N LEU A 437 93.81 34.38 16.38
CA LEU A 437 92.44 34.86 16.57
C LEU A 437 91.42 33.71 16.57
N VAL A 438 91.70 32.64 15.81
CA VAL A 438 90.85 31.44 15.73
C VAL A 438 90.89 30.67 17.05
N ASP A 439 92.09 30.39 17.57
CA ASP A 439 92.26 29.63 18.81
C ASP A 439 91.70 30.37 20.03
N LYS A 440 91.95 31.68 20.13
CA LYS A 440 91.40 32.51 21.21
C LYS A 440 89.86 32.50 21.23
N ASN A 441 89.22 32.65 20.06
CA ASN A 441 87.77 32.64 19.96
C ASN A 441 87.16 31.26 20.30
N ARG A 442 87.87 30.14 20.03
CA ARG A 442 87.45 28.80 20.48
C ARG A 442 87.50 28.67 21.99
N ASP A 443 88.56 29.15 22.65
CA ASP A 443 88.73 29.00 24.10
C ASP A 443 87.76 29.88 24.92
N ASP A 444 87.53 31.14 24.52
CA ASP A 444 86.54 32.01 25.17
C ASP A 444 85.11 31.43 25.07
N LEU A 445 84.77 30.77 23.96
CA LEU A 445 83.48 30.10 23.76
C LEU A 445 83.37 28.79 24.57
N TYR A 446 84.43 27.98 24.60
CA TYR A 446 84.48 26.71 25.33
C TYR A 446 84.22 26.91 26.83
N GLN A 447 84.92 27.85 27.47
CA GLN A 447 84.78 28.11 28.91
C GLN A 447 83.35 28.47 29.31
N LYS A 448 82.64 29.22 28.44
CA LYS A 448 81.26 29.64 28.67
C LYS A 448 80.26 28.48 28.67
N TYR A 449 80.41 27.53 27.75
CA TYR A 449 79.57 26.33 27.67
C TYR A 449 79.93 25.29 28.73
N PHE A 450 81.21 25.14 29.05
CA PHE A 450 81.67 24.23 30.11
C PHE A 450 81.16 24.67 31.48
N GLY A 451 81.30 25.96 31.83
CA GLY A 451 80.76 26.51 33.07
C GLY A 451 79.25 26.31 33.22
N LYS A 452 78.48 26.49 32.14
CA LYS A 452 77.02 26.25 32.18
C LYS A 452 76.66 24.77 32.27
N THR A 453 77.46 23.89 31.68
CA THR A 453 77.30 22.43 31.81
C THR A 453 77.36 22.02 33.28
N SER A 454 78.36 22.49 34.02
CA SER A 454 78.54 22.18 35.45
C SER A 454 77.37 22.64 36.32
N GLU A 455 76.72 23.79 36.02
CA GLU A 455 75.51 24.22 36.74
C GLU A 455 74.29 23.32 36.53
N LEU A 456 74.21 22.64 35.38
CA LEU A 456 73.03 21.91 34.95
C LEU A 456 73.02 20.45 35.41
N ILE A 457 74.17 19.85 35.77
CA ILE A 457 74.28 18.43 36.16
C ILE A 457 73.27 18.03 37.24
N GLU A 458 73.07 18.89 38.26
CA GLU A 458 72.15 18.63 39.37
C GLU A 458 70.74 19.24 39.18
N LYS A 459 70.51 20.02 38.12
CA LYS A 459 69.23 20.74 37.89
C LYS A 459 68.44 20.22 36.70
N SER A 460 69.14 19.82 35.64
CA SER A 460 68.57 19.37 34.38
C SER A 460 69.60 18.50 33.62
N PRO A 461 69.78 17.23 34.02
CA PRO A 461 70.82 16.35 33.43
C PRO A 461 70.73 16.23 31.90
N ALA A 462 69.52 16.21 31.34
CA ALA A 462 69.30 16.14 29.89
C ALA A 462 69.70 17.42 29.13
N GLU A 463 69.75 18.58 29.80
CA GLU A 463 70.28 19.82 29.22
C GLU A 463 71.79 19.95 29.44
N ALA A 464 72.31 19.45 30.57
CA ALA A 464 73.74 19.32 30.81
C ALA A 464 74.43 18.46 29.75
N LEU A 465 73.80 17.35 29.32
CA LEU A 465 74.34 16.51 28.25
C LEU A 465 74.43 17.26 26.91
N LYS A 466 73.44 18.11 26.59
CA LYS A 466 73.43 18.94 25.38
C LYS A 466 74.52 20.00 25.40
N THR A 467 74.70 20.71 26.52
CA THR A 467 75.80 21.70 26.63
C THR A 467 77.16 21.04 26.61
N LEU A 468 77.32 19.86 27.22
CA LEU A 468 78.57 19.09 27.15
C LEU A 468 78.90 18.65 25.72
N GLN A 469 77.91 18.21 24.95
CA GLN A 469 78.10 17.82 23.55
C GLN A 469 78.54 19.01 22.69
N ILE A 470 78.07 20.22 23.01
CA ILE A 470 78.55 21.46 22.38
C ILE A 470 80.00 21.79 22.81
N CYS A 471 80.39 21.58 24.07
CA CYS A 471 81.80 21.73 24.50
C CYS A 471 82.75 20.86 23.66
N ILE A 472 82.36 19.61 23.36
CA ILE A 472 83.12 18.68 22.53
C ILE A 472 83.27 19.21 21.09
N GLN A 473 82.22 19.83 20.53
CA GLN A 473 82.28 20.45 19.20
C GLN A 473 83.20 21.68 19.15
N ILE A 474 83.24 22.49 20.21
CA ILE A 474 84.04 23.73 20.25
C ILE A 474 85.55 23.41 20.34
N LYS A 475 85.94 22.43 21.19
CA LYS A 475 87.35 22.04 21.37
C LYS A 475 87.53 20.51 21.37
N PRO A 476 87.59 19.86 20.20
CA PRO A 476 87.83 18.42 20.09
C PRO A 476 89.20 18.05 20.65
N GLY A 477 89.22 17.37 21.80
CA GLY A 477 90.45 16.95 22.50
C GLY A 477 90.68 17.59 23.88
N ALA A 478 89.76 18.39 24.41
CA ALA A 478 89.84 18.86 25.80
C ALA A 478 89.67 17.69 26.80
N THR A 479 90.61 17.55 27.74
CA THR A 479 90.68 16.44 28.70
C THR A 479 89.66 16.55 29.83
N GLY A 480 89.04 15.42 30.22
CA GLY A 480 88.11 15.34 31.36
C GLY A 480 86.61 15.45 31.00
N LEU A 481 86.26 15.57 29.72
CA LEU A 481 84.86 15.65 29.27
C LEU A 481 84.08 14.32 29.45
N ASP A 482 84.74 13.17 29.29
CA ASP A 482 84.08 11.85 29.40
C ASP A 482 83.69 11.46 30.84
N ASP A 483 84.44 11.93 31.85
CA ASP A 483 84.08 11.74 33.26
C ASP A 483 82.78 12.51 33.59
N VAL A 484 82.69 13.76 33.14
CA VAL A 484 81.49 14.62 33.29
C VAL A 484 80.30 14.03 32.53
N LYS A 485 80.53 13.47 31.33
CA LYS A 485 79.50 12.75 30.56
C LYS A 485 78.95 11.57 31.34
N THR A 486 79.83 10.72 31.88
CA THR A 486 79.47 9.52 32.65
C THR A 486 78.67 9.90 33.91
N GLN A 487 79.03 10.99 34.58
CA GLN A 487 78.29 11.52 35.73
C GLN A 487 76.86 11.95 35.35
N ILE A 488 76.68 12.64 34.22
CA ILE A 488 75.36 13.09 33.73
C ILE A 488 74.48 11.90 33.33
N GLU A 489 75.01 10.95 32.56
CA GLU A 489 74.28 9.75 32.10
C GLU A 489 73.79 8.90 33.29
N SER A 490 74.57 8.82 34.38
CA SER A 490 74.18 8.17 35.63
C SER A 490 72.96 8.85 36.30
N ARG A 491 72.91 10.19 36.32
CA ARG A 491 71.81 10.96 36.94
C ARG A 491 70.51 10.92 36.12
N ILE A 492 70.60 10.86 34.78
CA ILE A 492 69.43 10.68 33.90
C ILE A 492 68.69 9.39 34.26
N ARG A 493 69.41 8.26 34.31
CA ARG A 493 68.85 6.93 34.58
C ARG A 493 68.09 6.85 35.92
N GLN A 494 68.59 7.50 36.96
CA GLN A 494 67.95 7.54 38.28
C GLN A 494 66.57 8.23 38.27
N GLU A 495 66.39 9.27 37.45
CA GLU A 495 65.13 10.00 37.33
C GLU A 495 64.12 9.24 36.43
N GLU A 496 64.60 8.53 35.41
CA GLU A 496 63.76 7.65 34.57
C GLU A 496 63.18 6.47 35.37
N GLU A 497 64.01 5.78 36.16
CA GLU A 497 63.58 4.70 37.05
C GLU A 497 62.55 5.20 38.09
N ARG A 498 62.68 6.44 38.59
CA ARG A 498 61.72 7.08 39.50
C ARG A 498 60.36 7.37 38.85
N ARG A 499 60.35 7.86 37.60
CA ARG A 499 59.10 8.17 36.86
C ARG A 499 58.30 6.91 36.53
N ALA A 500 58.98 5.86 36.05
CA ALA A 500 58.35 4.59 35.74
C ALA A 500 57.64 3.94 36.96
N ALA A 501 58.13 4.18 38.17
CA ALA A 501 57.51 3.71 39.40
C ALA A 501 56.18 4.42 39.72
N GLU A 502 56.13 5.76 39.59
CA GLU A 502 54.91 6.53 39.89
C GLU A 502 53.81 6.30 38.85
N GLU A 503 54.15 6.20 37.55
CA GLU A 503 53.20 5.86 36.49
C GLU A 503 52.56 4.48 36.71
N LYS A 504 53.35 3.49 37.13
CA LYS A 504 52.88 2.14 37.44
C LYS A 504 51.85 2.12 38.57
N LYS A 505 52.06 2.94 39.61
CA LYS A 505 51.10 3.13 40.72
C LYS A 505 49.81 3.78 40.25
N GLN A 506 49.90 4.89 39.52
CA GLN A 506 48.72 5.62 38.98
C GLN A 506 47.91 4.79 37.97
N ARG A 507 48.51 3.77 37.32
CA ARG A 507 47.78 2.82 36.47
C ARG A 507 46.93 1.84 37.29
N ALA A 508 47.45 1.33 38.41
CA ALA A 508 46.73 0.37 39.28
C ALA A 508 45.53 1.01 40.00
N GLU A 509 45.67 2.26 40.44
CA GLU A 509 44.58 3.02 41.08
C GLU A 509 43.43 3.26 40.09
N ARG A 510 43.73 3.67 38.85
CA ARG A 510 42.73 3.84 37.78
C ARG A 510 42.04 2.54 37.39
N MET A 511 42.77 1.44 37.29
CA MET A 511 42.22 0.10 37.01
C MET A 511 41.17 -0.28 38.05
N THR A 512 41.49 -0.09 39.33
CA THR A 512 40.61 -0.39 40.46
C THR A 512 39.35 0.48 40.45
N ALA A 513 39.46 1.77 40.11
CA ALA A 513 38.32 2.66 39.97
C ALA A 513 37.39 2.23 38.81
N SER A 514 37.96 1.91 37.64
CA SER A 514 37.21 1.52 36.45
C SER A 514 36.40 0.23 36.67
N ILE A 515 37.01 -0.81 37.25
CA ILE A 515 36.34 -2.08 37.60
C ILE A 515 35.14 -1.84 38.53
N ASN A 516 35.30 -1.00 39.56
CA ASN A 516 34.23 -0.69 40.51
C ASN A 516 33.06 0.08 39.87
N THR A 517 33.33 0.98 38.91
CA THR A 517 32.29 1.65 38.13
C THR A 517 31.49 0.64 37.30
N VAL A 518 32.14 -0.21 36.50
CA VAL A 518 31.46 -1.19 35.64
C VAL A 518 30.65 -2.20 36.46
N TYR A 519 31.20 -2.69 37.58
CA TYR A 519 30.46 -3.55 38.52
C TYR A 519 29.20 -2.88 39.11
N THR A 520 29.23 -1.56 39.28
CA THR A 520 28.07 -0.76 39.72
C THR A 520 27.05 -0.56 38.59
N GLU A 521 27.48 -0.45 37.33
CA GLU A 521 26.57 -0.46 36.17
C GLU A 521 25.82 -1.79 36.05
N ILE A 522 26.53 -2.93 36.14
CA ILE A 522 25.95 -4.29 36.08
C ILE A 522 24.80 -4.44 37.09
N LYS A 523 25.04 -4.03 38.36
CA LYS A 523 24.02 -4.11 39.43
C LYS A 523 22.77 -3.26 39.19
N LYS A 524 22.86 -2.22 38.35
CA LYS A 524 21.75 -1.30 38.02
C LYS A 524 21.17 -1.52 36.62
N ALA A 525 21.69 -2.49 35.87
CA ALA A 525 21.33 -2.73 34.47
C ALA A 525 19.84 -3.09 34.31
N ARG A 526 19.17 -2.42 33.35
CA ARG A 526 17.90 -2.87 32.79
C ARG A 526 18.20 -3.80 31.63
N VAL A 527 18.06 -5.10 31.88
CA VAL A 527 18.23 -6.14 30.85
C VAL A 527 17.03 -6.08 29.89
N PRO A 528 17.22 -6.11 28.55
CA PRO A 528 18.50 -6.20 27.82
C PRO A 528 19.09 -4.83 27.42
N ALA A 529 18.32 -3.74 27.53
CA ALA A 529 18.65 -2.43 26.96
C ALA A 529 20.00 -1.82 27.40
N ASP A 530 20.41 -2.01 28.66
CA ASP A 530 21.70 -1.51 29.15
C ASP A 530 22.88 -2.47 28.86
N VAL A 531 22.63 -3.74 28.47
CA VAL A 531 23.64 -4.81 28.40
C VAL A 531 24.73 -4.52 27.35
N ALA A 532 24.35 -4.13 26.14
CA ALA A 532 25.31 -3.87 25.06
C ALA A 532 26.28 -2.71 25.39
N ARG A 533 25.81 -1.69 26.12
CA ARG A 533 26.68 -0.61 26.62
C ARG A 533 27.67 -1.15 27.67
N ILE A 534 27.17 -1.96 28.61
CA ILE A 534 28.01 -2.48 29.70
C ILE A 534 29.08 -3.46 29.15
N ARG A 535 28.77 -4.29 28.14
CA ARG A 535 29.79 -5.08 27.43
C ARG A 535 30.87 -4.19 26.78
N GLN A 536 30.51 -3.02 26.25
CA GLN A 536 31.48 -2.04 25.77
C GLN A 536 32.31 -1.44 26.91
N SER A 537 31.72 -1.16 28.09
CA SER A 537 32.45 -0.75 29.29
C SER A 537 33.47 -1.82 29.73
N ILE A 538 33.11 -3.10 29.72
CA ILE A 538 33.97 -4.25 30.05
C ILE A 538 35.12 -4.37 29.04
N ALA A 539 34.83 -4.25 27.74
CA ALA A 539 35.85 -4.24 26.70
C ALA A 539 36.83 -3.05 26.85
N GLY A 540 36.36 -1.91 27.36
CA GLY A 540 37.19 -0.76 27.73
C GLY A 540 38.21 -1.10 28.83
N VAL A 541 37.80 -1.80 29.89
CA VAL A 541 38.71 -2.28 30.96
C VAL A 541 39.80 -3.19 30.37
N LEU A 542 39.43 -4.12 29.50
CA LEU A 542 40.38 -5.01 28.81
C LEU A 542 41.35 -4.21 27.91
N GLN A 543 40.87 -3.21 27.18
CA GLN A 543 41.69 -2.42 26.27
C GLN A 543 42.66 -1.46 26.99
N GLU A 544 42.24 -0.83 28.09
CA GLU A 544 43.07 0.14 28.84
C GLU A 544 44.09 -0.55 29.76
N PHE A 545 43.70 -1.65 30.42
CA PHE A 545 44.51 -2.28 31.47
C PHE A 545 45.12 -3.63 31.06
N SER A 546 44.62 -4.26 29.99
CA SER A 546 45.06 -5.59 29.52
C SER A 546 44.79 -6.73 30.52
N ASP A 547 43.91 -6.51 31.50
CA ASP A 547 43.51 -7.50 32.51
C ASP A 547 42.30 -8.32 32.03
N ALA A 548 42.58 -9.51 31.51
CA ALA A 548 41.57 -10.46 31.03
C ALA A 548 40.80 -11.17 32.16
N ASP A 549 41.37 -11.27 33.36
CA ASP A 549 40.73 -11.93 34.51
C ASP A 549 39.68 -11.00 35.15
N ALA A 550 40.02 -9.72 35.34
CA ALA A 550 39.06 -8.70 35.76
C ALA A 550 37.92 -8.52 34.74
N ALA A 551 38.23 -8.45 33.44
CA ALA A 551 37.22 -8.36 32.39
C ALA A 551 36.31 -9.59 32.35
N GLY A 552 36.87 -10.80 32.45
CA GLY A 552 36.11 -12.05 32.48
C GLY A 552 35.16 -12.16 33.68
N LYS A 553 35.58 -11.69 34.86
CA LYS A 553 34.74 -11.64 36.07
C LYS A 553 33.57 -10.65 35.94
N LEU A 554 33.78 -9.50 35.31
CA LEU A 554 32.71 -8.54 35.02
C LEU A 554 31.72 -9.10 34.00
N GLU A 555 32.20 -9.78 32.95
CA GLU A 555 31.33 -10.40 31.94
C GLU A 555 30.46 -11.51 32.55
N GLN A 556 31.02 -12.36 33.43
CA GLN A 556 30.24 -13.37 34.16
C GLN A 556 29.15 -12.75 35.04
N HIS A 557 29.45 -11.68 35.79
CA HIS A 557 28.43 -10.97 36.57
C HIS A 557 27.33 -10.31 35.71
N LEU A 558 27.60 -9.97 34.46
CA LEU A 558 26.59 -9.49 33.52
C LEU A 558 25.74 -10.65 32.96
N LEU A 559 26.33 -11.83 32.72
CA LEU A 559 25.63 -13.06 32.31
C LEU A 559 24.71 -13.56 33.44
N ASP A 560 25.19 -13.63 34.68
CA ASP A 560 24.39 -13.91 35.90
C ASP A 560 23.13 -13.03 35.93
N ARG A 561 23.33 -11.72 35.75
CA ARG A 561 22.27 -10.70 35.77
C ARG A 561 21.25 -10.87 34.64
N CYS A 562 21.67 -11.35 33.46
CA CYS A 562 20.76 -11.66 32.36
C CYS A 562 19.94 -12.93 32.64
N ASN A 563 20.58 -13.95 33.21
CA ASN A 563 19.95 -15.22 33.57
C ASN A 563 18.90 -15.07 34.67
N ASP A 564 19.14 -14.20 35.66
CA ASP A 564 18.17 -13.88 36.70
C ASP A 564 16.87 -13.27 36.15
N GLU A 565 16.94 -12.38 35.15
CA GLU A 565 15.73 -11.78 34.55
C GLU A 565 15.03 -12.77 33.61
N LEU A 566 15.76 -13.59 32.83
CA LEU A 566 15.18 -14.68 32.02
C LEU A 566 14.37 -15.66 32.89
N LYS A 567 14.92 -16.07 34.04
CA LYS A 567 14.29 -17.01 34.98
C LYS A 567 13.00 -16.48 35.62
N LYS A 568 12.90 -15.15 35.82
CA LYS A 568 11.64 -14.50 36.26
C LYS A 568 10.56 -14.56 35.18
N PHE A 569 10.93 -14.38 33.90
CA PHE A 569 9.95 -14.44 32.81
C PHE A 569 9.56 -15.88 32.42
N GLU A 570 10.46 -16.87 32.52
CA GLU A 570 10.16 -18.30 32.21
C GLU A 570 8.96 -18.84 33.02
N SER A 571 8.76 -18.33 34.23
CA SER A 571 7.66 -18.68 35.12
C SER A 571 6.43 -17.76 34.97
N SER A 572 6.61 -16.46 34.77
CA SER A 572 5.53 -15.45 34.84
C SER A 572 4.98 -14.98 33.48
N ALA A 573 5.79 -15.00 32.42
CA ALA A 573 5.41 -14.54 31.08
C ALA A 573 6.32 -15.19 30.01
N PRO A 574 6.05 -16.45 29.59
CA PRO A 574 6.89 -17.19 28.66
C PRO A 574 7.21 -16.44 27.37
N ASP A 575 6.23 -15.73 26.79
CA ASP A 575 6.42 -14.95 25.56
C ASP A 575 7.46 -13.83 25.72
N LYS A 576 7.57 -13.25 26.93
CA LYS A 576 8.61 -12.26 27.26
C LYS A 576 9.97 -12.92 27.49
N ALA A 577 10.01 -14.14 28.02
CA ALA A 577 11.25 -14.91 28.12
C ALA A 577 11.81 -15.24 26.73
N THR A 578 10.94 -15.64 25.79
CA THR A 578 11.32 -15.91 24.39
C THR A 578 11.83 -14.64 23.69
N ALA A 579 11.14 -13.51 23.85
CA ALA A 579 11.61 -12.23 23.29
C ALA A 579 12.96 -11.79 23.90
N LEU A 580 13.10 -11.88 25.23
CA LEU A 580 14.34 -11.54 25.92
C LEU A 580 15.52 -12.45 25.52
N ALA A 581 15.28 -13.75 25.34
CA ALA A 581 16.29 -14.68 24.85
C ALA A 581 16.78 -14.31 23.44
N ALA A 582 15.85 -13.98 22.53
CA ALA A 582 16.20 -13.54 21.18
C ALA A 582 16.98 -12.21 21.16
N GLU A 583 16.61 -11.23 22.01
CA GLU A 583 17.36 -9.98 22.15
C GLU A 583 18.76 -10.21 22.74
N LEU A 584 18.90 -11.06 23.77
CA LEU A 584 20.20 -11.42 24.35
C LEU A 584 21.09 -12.20 23.36
N LYS A 585 20.52 -13.06 22.52
CA LYS A 585 21.25 -13.73 21.44
C LYS A 585 21.84 -12.73 20.43
N LEU A 586 21.18 -11.60 20.18
CA LEU A 586 21.73 -10.56 19.30
C LEU A 586 22.90 -9.80 19.96
N VAL A 587 22.92 -9.70 21.29
CA VAL A 587 23.98 -9.00 22.07
C VAL A 587 25.20 -9.90 22.35
N TYR A 588 25.02 -11.22 22.43
CA TYR A 588 26.06 -12.22 22.76
C TYR A 588 26.43 -13.14 21.58
N GLN A 589 26.42 -12.65 20.33
CA GLN A 589 26.73 -13.46 19.13
C GLN A 589 28.12 -14.11 19.15
N ASP A 590 29.04 -13.54 19.92
CA ASP A 590 30.43 -13.96 20.15
C ASP A 590 30.60 -15.01 21.26
N ASN A 591 29.62 -15.17 22.17
CA ASN A 591 29.70 -16.14 23.27
C ASN A 591 28.96 -17.44 22.92
N ALA A 592 29.68 -18.39 22.31
CA ALA A 592 29.13 -19.66 21.84
C ALA A 592 28.49 -20.53 22.96
N SER A 593 29.01 -20.47 24.20
CA SER A 593 28.40 -21.19 25.34
C SER A 593 27.01 -20.63 25.66
N TYR A 594 26.92 -19.30 25.75
CA TYR A 594 25.67 -18.63 26.08
C TYR A 594 24.63 -18.74 24.95
N GLN A 595 25.06 -18.76 23.68
CA GLN A 595 24.19 -19.07 22.55
C GLN A 595 23.56 -20.48 22.65
N ALA A 596 24.30 -21.47 23.14
CA ALA A 596 23.79 -22.83 23.34
C ALA A 596 22.76 -22.87 24.49
N GLU A 597 23.05 -22.21 25.61
CA GLU A 597 22.13 -22.08 26.76
C GLU A 597 20.81 -21.39 26.38
N LEU A 598 20.87 -20.26 25.66
CA LEU A 598 19.69 -19.55 25.18
C LEU A 598 18.89 -20.38 24.16
N SER A 599 19.56 -21.19 23.31
CA SER A 599 18.88 -22.09 22.37
C SER A 599 18.18 -23.27 23.07
N ALA A 600 18.78 -23.81 24.14
CA ALA A 600 18.15 -24.82 24.97
C ALA A 600 16.94 -24.25 25.75
N LEU A 601 17.01 -22.99 26.18
CA LEU A 601 15.89 -22.28 26.81
C LEU A 601 14.73 -22.04 25.83
N GLU A 602 15.01 -21.53 24.63
CA GLU A 602 14.02 -21.35 23.56
C GLU A 602 13.31 -22.67 23.20
N THR A 603 14.06 -23.76 23.08
CA THR A 603 13.50 -25.10 22.79
C THR A 603 12.50 -25.51 23.87
N ARG A 604 12.88 -25.38 25.15
CA ARG A 604 12.04 -25.68 26.31
C ARG A 604 10.78 -24.80 26.38
N LEU A 605 10.90 -23.52 26.05
CA LEU A 605 9.78 -22.58 25.96
C LEU A 605 8.83 -22.94 24.79
N ALA A 606 9.37 -23.35 23.64
CA ALA A 606 8.59 -23.79 22.49
C ALA A 606 7.81 -25.09 22.76
N GLU A 607 8.41 -26.06 23.46
CA GLU A 607 7.70 -27.27 23.91
C GLU A 607 6.56 -26.95 24.89
N LYS A 608 6.82 -26.07 25.87
CA LYS A 608 5.83 -25.57 26.83
C LYS A 608 4.67 -24.84 26.13
N ALA A 609 4.96 -24.05 25.10
CA ALA A 609 3.96 -23.39 24.26
C ALA A 609 3.16 -24.39 23.40
N LYS A 610 3.82 -25.38 22.80
CA LYS A 610 3.19 -26.47 22.03
C LYS A 610 2.21 -27.27 22.88
N LEU A 611 2.60 -27.66 24.11
CA LEU A 611 1.71 -28.35 25.06
C LEU A 611 0.48 -27.50 25.40
N ALA A 612 0.64 -26.19 25.62
CA ALA A 612 -0.48 -25.29 25.86
C ALA A 612 -1.39 -25.10 24.63
N ALA A 613 -0.83 -25.13 23.41
CA ALA A 613 -1.59 -25.07 22.16
C ALA A 613 -2.39 -26.36 21.91
N ASN A 614 -1.77 -27.53 22.06
CA ASN A 614 -2.43 -28.83 21.93
C ASN A 614 -3.64 -28.92 22.88
N LYS A 615 -3.48 -28.50 24.15
CA LYS A 615 -4.59 -28.49 25.11
C LYS A 615 -5.78 -27.63 24.63
N ARG A 616 -5.53 -26.41 24.16
CA ARG A 616 -6.59 -25.52 23.64
C ARG A 616 -7.29 -26.10 22.40
N ALA A 617 -6.55 -26.77 21.52
CA ALA A 617 -7.12 -27.46 20.37
C ALA A 617 -8.05 -28.60 20.84
N ILE A 618 -7.56 -29.48 21.73
CA ILE A 618 -8.34 -30.58 22.31
C ILE A 618 -9.62 -30.08 22.98
N ASP A 619 -9.54 -29.04 23.82
CA ASP A 619 -10.71 -28.41 24.48
C ASP A 619 -11.74 -27.91 23.43
N THR A 620 -11.28 -27.35 22.31
CA THR A 620 -12.12 -26.83 21.22
C THR A 620 -12.79 -27.94 20.39
N HIS A 621 -12.03 -29.00 20.05
CA HIS A 621 -12.56 -30.15 19.33
C HIS A 621 -13.58 -30.92 20.20
N ALA A 622 -13.31 -31.10 21.51
CA ALA A 622 -14.22 -31.72 22.46
C ALA A 622 -15.54 -30.93 22.63
N ALA A 623 -15.49 -29.60 22.63
CA ALA A 623 -16.70 -28.76 22.63
C ALA A 623 -17.54 -28.94 21.35
N SER A 624 -16.89 -29.08 20.19
CA SER A 624 -17.57 -29.32 18.91
C SER A 624 -18.24 -30.70 18.87
N ILE A 625 -17.57 -31.74 19.38
CA ILE A 625 -18.11 -33.09 19.53
C ILE A 625 -19.37 -33.09 20.41
N ARG A 626 -19.34 -32.42 21.57
CA ARG A 626 -20.52 -32.27 22.44
C ARG A 626 -21.68 -31.59 21.74
N LYS A 627 -21.42 -30.52 20.97
CA LYS A 627 -22.43 -29.78 20.20
C LYS A 627 -23.07 -30.64 19.10
N PHE A 628 -22.32 -31.55 18.47
CA PHE A 628 -22.88 -32.53 17.52
C PHE A 628 -23.82 -33.53 18.22
N ALA A 629 -23.45 -34.03 19.41
CA ALA A 629 -24.28 -34.98 20.16
C ALA A 629 -25.66 -34.41 20.58
N ASP A 630 -25.79 -33.08 20.68
CA ASP A 630 -27.07 -32.40 20.97
C ASP A 630 -27.99 -32.24 19.73
N ASN A 631 -27.41 -32.28 18.50
CA ASN A 631 -28.15 -32.16 17.23
C ASN A 631 -27.42 -32.91 16.08
N PRO A 632 -27.54 -34.26 16.01
CA PRO A 632 -26.82 -35.07 15.04
C PRO A 632 -27.42 -34.95 13.63
N GLN A 633 -26.69 -34.28 12.72
CA GLN A 633 -27.03 -34.12 11.31
C GLN A 633 -26.17 -35.02 10.42
N ALA A 634 -26.74 -35.53 9.31
CA ALA A 634 -26.10 -36.56 8.48
C ALA A 634 -24.71 -36.18 7.93
N ALA A 635 -24.48 -34.91 7.58
CA ALA A 635 -23.20 -34.42 7.09
C ALA A 635 -22.11 -34.41 8.16
N GLY A 636 -22.46 -34.09 9.41
CA GLY A 636 -21.50 -33.90 10.51
C GLY A 636 -20.90 -35.20 11.07
N VAL A 637 -21.36 -36.37 10.64
CA VAL A 637 -20.88 -37.67 11.13
C VAL A 637 -19.41 -37.89 10.79
N SER A 638 -19.03 -37.68 9.53
CA SER A 638 -17.64 -37.87 9.08
C SER A 638 -16.70 -36.82 9.67
N GLU A 639 -17.18 -35.59 9.85
CA GLU A 639 -16.44 -34.51 10.51
C GLU A 639 -16.21 -34.82 12.00
N THR A 640 -17.22 -35.32 12.70
CA THR A 640 -17.11 -35.68 14.13
C THR A 640 -16.14 -36.85 14.34
N LEU A 641 -16.15 -37.86 13.47
CA LEU A 641 -15.17 -38.96 13.51
C LEU A 641 -13.74 -38.45 13.22
N LYS A 642 -13.58 -37.50 12.30
CA LYS A 642 -12.28 -36.86 12.00
C LYS A 642 -11.76 -36.06 13.20
N LEU A 643 -12.63 -35.31 13.89
CA LEU A 643 -12.29 -34.57 15.12
C LEU A 643 -11.79 -35.49 16.25
N PHE A 644 -12.32 -36.71 16.38
CA PHE A 644 -11.83 -37.69 17.36
C PHE A 644 -10.42 -38.21 17.04
N GLU A 645 -10.14 -38.54 15.77
CA GLU A 645 -8.78 -38.91 15.36
C GLU A 645 -7.81 -37.72 15.46
N GLU A 646 -8.26 -36.49 15.21
CA GLU A 646 -7.44 -35.28 15.43
C GLU A 646 -7.07 -35.09 16.91
N ILE A 647 -8.01 -35.25 17.85
CA ILE A 647 -7.70 -35.25 19.31
C ILE A 647 -6.68 -36.34 19.66
N LYS A 648 -6.90 -37.57 19.17
CA LYS A 648 -6.04 -38.73 19.44
C LYS A 648 -4.61 -38.59 18.87
N ASN A 649 -4.44 -37.83 17.79
CA ASN A 649 -3.13 -37.46 17.25
C ASN A 649 -2.48 -36.25 17.94
N LEU A 650 -3.26 -35.40 18.64
CA LEU A 650 -2.76 -34.27 19.42
C LEU A 650 -2.27 -34.68 20.83
N ASP A 651 -2.90 -35.68 21.44
CA ASP A 651 -2.46 -36.34 22.68
C ASP A 651 -2.95 -37.80 22.75
N ALA A 652 -2.02 -38.75 22.68
CA ALA A 652 -2.31 -40.18 22.75
C ALA A 652 -2.75 -40.65 24.15
N GLY A 653 -2.59 -39.82 25.19
CA GLY A 653 -3.03 -40.09 26.56
C GLY A 653 -4.43 -39.54 26.91
N TYR A 654 -5.10 -38.86 25.98
CA TYR A 654 -6.40 -38.22 26.26
C TYR A 654 -7.54 -39.25 26.38
N ASP A 655 -8.35 -39.14 27.45
CA ASP A 655 -9.52 -39.99 27.68
C ASP A 655 -10.68 -39.64 26.73
N THR A 656 -10.54 -40.13 25.50
CA THR A 656 -11.62 -40.14 24.50
C THR A 656 -12.78 -41.07 24.89
N VAL A 657 -12.58 -42.04 25.79
CA VAL A 657 -13.55 -43.09 26.12
C VAL A 657 -14.70 -42.53 26.97
N SER A 658 -14.43 -41.65 27.94
CA SER A 658 -15.49 -40.96 28.68
C SER A 658 -16.30 -39.99 27.80
N LEU A 659 -15.63 -39.25 26.91
CA LEU A 659 -16.29 -38.33 25.96
C LEU A 659 -17.20 -39.07 24.96
N LEU A 660 -16.77 -40.23 24.47
CA LEU A 660 -17.60 -41.13 23.65
C LEU A 660 -18.84 -41.62 24.41
N ARG A 661 -18.67 -42.03 25.68
CA ARG A 661 -19.76 -42.54 26.54
C ARG A 661 -20.79 -41.45 26.87
N GLU A 662 -20.35 -40.22 27.18
CA GLU A 662 -21.21 -39.06 27.39
C GLU A 662 -22.08 -38.78 26.14
N SER A 663 -21.42 -38.75 24.97
CA SER A 663 -22.05 -38.46 23.68
C SER A 663 -23.07 -39.53 23.25
N ALA A 664 -22.74 -40.81 23.42
CA ALA A 664 -23.63 -41.93 23.10
C ALA A 664 -24.88 -41.95 23.99
N GLY A 665 -24.76 -41.56 25.27
CA GLY A 665 -25.91 -41.43 26.18
C GLY A 665 -26.95 -40.42 25.69
N LYS A 666 -26.50 -39.22 25.29
CA LYS A 666 -27.36 -38.18 24.69
C LYS A 666 -28.05 -38.66 23.41
N MET A 667 -27.30 -39.31 22.52
CA MET A 667 -27.85 -39.80 21.23
C MET A 667 -28.90 -40.91 21.42
N ARG A 668 -28.75 -41.80 22.41
CA ARG A 668 -29.80 -42.79 22.76
C ARG A 668 -31.10 -42.13 23.27
N ALA A 669 -31.02 -41.01 24.00
CA ALA A 669 -32.22 -40.27 24.41
C ALA A 669 -32.94 -39.61 23.23
N ARG A 670 -32.19 -39.06 22.26
CA ARG A 670 -32.74 -38.52 21.00
C ARG A 670 -33.44 -39.57 20.14
N PHE A 671 -32.91 -40.80 20.07
CA PHE A 671 -33.50 -41.88 19.26
C PHE A 671 -34.97 -42.16 19.61
N GLN A 672 -35.30 -42.22 20.90
CA GLN A 672 -36.67 -42.46 21.39
C GLN A 672 -37.65 -41.33 21.03
N GLN A 673 -37.15 -40.15 20.69
CA GLN A 673 -37.95 -38.97 20.33
C GLN A 673 -38.16 -38.80 18.82
N ALA A 674 -37.57 -39.64 17.96
CA ALA A 674 -37.66 -39.49 16.51
C ALA A 674 -39.10 -39.62 15.97
N ASP A 675 -39.46 -38.82 14.97
CA ASP A 675 -40.81 -38.79 14.38
C ASP A 675 -40.98 -39.65 13.13
N ASN A 676 -39.87 -40.12 12.56
CA ASN A 676 -39.81 -40.88 11.32
C ASN A 676 -38.67 -41.91 11.35
N ALA A 677 -38.84 -43.01 10.62
CA ALA A 677 -37.86 -44.10 10.58
C ALA A 677 -36.49 -43.66 10.06
N SER A 678 -36.43 -42.74 9.08
CA SER A 678 -35.14 -42.28 8.53
C SER A 678 -34.32 -41.44 9.51
N GLU A 679 -34.95 -40.73 10.45
CA GLU A 679 -34.27 -40.02 11.53
C GLU A 679 -33.78 -40.99 12.60
N ALA A 680 -34.65 -41.90 13.03
CA ALA A 680 -34.33 -42.97 13.96
C ALA A 680 -33.14 -43.82 13.45
N GLU A 681 -33.14 -44.19 12.15
CA GLU A 681 -32.09 -44.96 11.48
C GLU A 681 -30.76 -44.20 11.42
N ARG A 682 -30.78 -42.88 11.16
CA ARG A 682 -29.57 -42.04 11.19
C ARG A 682 -28.94 -42.04 12.58
N ILE A 683 -29.73 -41.88 13.64
CA ILE A 683 -29.23 -41.85 15.03
C ILE A 683 -28.64 -43.21 15.40
N LEU A 684 -29.31 -44.33 15.05
CA LEU A 684 -28.80 -45.68 15.30
C LEU A 684 -27.51 -45.99 14.52
N LYS A 685 -27.38 -45.56 13.25
CA LYS A 685 -26.14 -45.73 12.48
C LYS A 685 -24.95 -44.97 13.09
N VAL A 686 -25.18 -43.79 13.66
CA VAL A 686 -24.14 -43.07 14.41
C VAL A 686 -23.78 -43.81 15.70
N LEU A 687 -24.77 -44.27 16.47
CA LEU A 687 -24.53 -45.05 17.70
C LEU A 687 -23.73 -46.34 17.43
N GLN A 688 -24.06 -47.08 16.37
CA GLN A 688 -23.36 -48.29 15.95
C GLN A 688 -21.91 -48.02 15.50
N ALA A 689 -21.63 -46.82 14.95
CA ALA A 689 -20.26 -46.41 14.61
C ALA A 689 -19.43 -45.99 15.83
N PHE A 690 -20.08 -45.44 16.86
CA PHE A 690 -19.43 -44.98 18.10
C PHE A 690 -19.10 -46.13 19.07
N ASP A 691 -19.94 -47.17 19.13
CA ASP A 691 -19.76 -48.31 20.04
C ASP A 691 -19.72 -49.64 19.28
N LYS A 692 -18.50 -50.05 18.89
CA LYS A 692 -18.24 -51.36 18.26
C LYS A 692 -18.49 -52.57 19.18
N SER A 693 -18.81 -52.35 20.47
CA SER A 693 -19.05 -53.43 21.44
C SER A 693 -20.54 -53.72 21.68
N SER A 694 -21.44 -52.75 21.45
CA SER A 694 -22.88 -53.05 21.39
C SER A 694 -23.30 -53.39 19.96
N SER A 695 -23.74 -54.63 19.76
CA SER A 695 -24.38 -55.10 18.54
C SER A 695 -25.79 -54.52 18.41
N VAL A 696 -25.88 -53.20 18.21
CA VAL A 696 -27.13 -52.49 17.94
C VAL A 696 -27.71 -53.01 16.62
N ASP A 697 -28.69 -53.89 16.72
CA ASP A 697 -29.50 -54.36 15.59
C ASP A 697 -30.46 -53.24 15.20
N ILE A 698 -30.02 -52.44 14.24
CA ILE A 698 -30.75 -51.26 13.74
C ILE A 698 -32.14 -51.67 13.24
N SER A 699 -32.27 -52.81 12.57
CA SER A 699 -33.54 -53.31 12.04
C SER A 699 -34.51 -53.63 13.18
N LYS A 700 -34.02 -54.26 14.25
CA LYS A 700 -34.83 -54.62 15.42
C LYS A 700 -35.27 -53.40 16.24
N GLU A 701 -34.37 -52.47 16.55
CA GLU A 701 -34.73 -51.27 17.31
C GLU A 701 -35.68 -50.35 16.53
N LEU A 702 -35.52 -50.23 15.20
CA LEU A 702 -36.47 -49.53 14.34
C LEU A 702 -37.85 -50.19 14.32
N ALA A 703 -37.91 -51.53 14.24
CA ALA A 703 -39.19 -52.25 14.25
C ALA A 703 -39.95 -52.03 15.57
N THR A 704 -39.27 -52.12 16.72
CA THR A 704 -39.89 -51.88 18.04
C THR A 704 -40.39 -50.43 18.19
N LEU A 705 -39.63 -49.44 17.73
CA LEU A 705 -40.07 -48.03 17.79
C LEU A 705 -41.23 -47.74 16.81
N ALA A 706 -41.21 -48.32 15.62
CA ALA A 706 -42.28 -48.19 14.64
C ALA A 706 -43.61 -48.81 15.12
N GLU A 707 -43.56 -49.99 15.74
CA GLU A 707 -44.74 -50.67 16.28
C GLU A 707 -45.44 -49.83 17.37
N ALA A 708 -44.64 -49.25 18.30
CA ALA A 708 -45.14 -48.33 19.31
C ALA A 708 -45.79 -47.07 18.70
N LYS A 709 -45.14 -46.46 17.69
CA LYS A 709 -45.61 -45.22 17.03
C LYS A 709 -46.85 -45.45 16.12
N LEU A 710 -47.04 -46.65 15.56
CA LEU A 710 -48.13 -46.96 14.62
C LEU A 710 -49.39 -47.56 15.26
N THR A 711 -49.31 -48.00 16.52
CA THR A 711 -50.42 -48.64 17.24
C THR A 711 -51.70 -47.76 17.25
N GLU A 712 -51.57 -46.45 17.50
CA GLU A 712 -52.71 -45.52 17.42
C GLU A 712 -53.27 -45.34 16.01
N ALA A 713 -52.41 -45.26 15.00
CA ALA A 713 -52.83 -45.06 13.61
C ALA A 713 -53.67 -46.23 13.10
N GLY A 714 -53.24 -47.47 13.39
CA GLY A 714 -53.97 -48.68 13.05
C GLY A 714 -55.34 -48.78 13.74
N ALA A 715 -55.47 -48.27 14.96
CA ALA A 715 -56.74 -48.21 15.68
C ALA A 715 -57.73 -47.21 15.06
N ARG A 716 -57.25 -46.10 14.48
CA ARG A 716 -58.11 -45.11 13.79
C ARG A 716 -58.68 -45.67 12.49
N ILE A 717 -57.87 -46.36 11.68
CA ILE A 717 -58.30 -46.92 10.39
C ILE A 717 -59.33 -48.05 10.57
N LYS A 718 -59.07 -48.99 11.48
CA LYS A 718 -59.93 -50.18 11.70
C LYS A 718 -61.37 -49.86 12.13
N ASN A 719 -61.61 -48.67 12.70
CA ASN A 719 -62.91 -48.24 13.22
C ASN A 719 -63.71 -47.34 12.24
N PHE A 720 -63.20 -47.10 11.02
CA PHE A 720 -63.83 -46.22 10.04
C PHE A 720 -65.08 -46.83 9.37
N LYS A 721 -66.01 -45.99 8.89
CA LYS A 721 -67.23 -46.39 8.19
C LYS A 721 -67.40 -45.66 6.85
N PRO A 722 -67.67 -46.37 5.73
CA PRO A 722 -67.86 -45.76 4.41
C PRO A 722 -68.95 -44.68 4.38
N GLY A 723 -68.79 -43.69 3.49
CA GLY A 723 -69.72 -42.57 3.33
C GLY A 723 -69.55 -41.43 4.35
N LYS A 724 -68.57 -41.53 5.26
CA LYS A 724 -68.02 -40.39 6.03
C LYS A 724 -66.80 -39.81 5.32
N ASP A 725 -66.33 -38.64 5.78
CA ASP A 725 -65.10 -38.06 5.24
C ASP A 725 -63.89 -38.96 5.53
N ILE A 726 -63.07 -39.18 4.51
CA ILE A 726 -61.97 -40.13 4.49
C ILE A 726 -60.64 -39.52 4.93
N SER A 727 -60.56 -38.19 5.10
CA SER A 727 -59.32 -37.48 5.48
C SER A 727 -58.63 -38.06 6.73
N PRO A 728 -59.33 -38.38 7.84
CA PRO A 728 -58.69 -38.98 9.03
C PRO A 728 -58.08 -40.38 8.79
N VAL A 729 -58.54 -41.09 7.75
CA VAL A 729 -57.93 -42.36 7.31
C VAL A 729 -56.70 -42.11 6.44
N LEU A 730 -56.73 -41.08 5.58
CA LEU A 730 -55.57 -40.66 4.80
C LEU A 730 -54.43 -40.17 5.71
N ASP A 731 -54.73 -39.36 6.73
CA ASP A 731 -53.76 -38.90 7.73
C ASP A 731 -53.14 -40.08 8.49
N ALA A 732 -53.97 -41.02 8.95
CA ALA A 732 -53.50 -42.22 9.64
C ALA A 732 -52.67 -43.16 8.74
N LEU A 733 -52.98 -43.24 7.44
CA LEU A 733 -52.18 -43.95 6.45
C LEU A 733 -50.83 -43.26 6.17
N GLY A 734 -50.74 -41.93 6.30
CA GLY A 734 -49.50 -41.16 6.20
C GLY A 734 -48.48 -41.49 7.29
N SER A 735 -48.95 -41.80 8.52
CA SER A 735 -48.07 -42.27 9.59
C SER A 735 -47.29 -43.54 9.20
N TYR A 736 -47.89 -44.45 8.41
CA TYR A 736 -47.20 -45.65 7.94
C TYR A 736 -46.11 -45.36 6.90
N ASP A 737 -46.22 -44.28 6.12
CA ASP A 737 -45.13 -43.84 5.23
C ASP A 737 -43.94 -43.32 6.03
N ASN A 738 -44.19 -42.48 7.05
CA ASN A 738 -43.16 -41.93 7.94
C ASN A 738 -42.32 -43.02 8.64
N TRP A 739 -42.89 -44.22 8.83
CA TRP A 739 -42.23 -45.39 9.43
C TRP A 739 -41.91 -46.51 8.42
N ASN A 740 -41.97 -46.23 7.12
CA ASN A 740 -41.66 -47.14 6.00
C ASN A 740 -42.48 -48.46 5.96
N GLN A 741 -43.59 -48.58 6.69
CA GLN A 741 -44.38 -49.81 6.82
C GLN A 741 -45.38 -50.00 5.65
N LYS A 742 -44.84 -50.07 4.42
CA LYS A 742 -45.62 -50.12 3.17
C LYS A 742 -46.55 -51.33 3.06
N ASP A 743 -46.16 -52.49 3.56
CA ASP A 743 -46.98 -53.69 3.51
C ASP A 743 -48.17 -53.60 4.48
N GLN A 744 -47.94 -53.09 5.70
CA GLN A 744 -49.01 -52.82 6.66
C GLN A 744 -49.97 -51.75 6.14
N LYS A 745 -49.44 -50.67 5.54
CA LYS A 745 -50.24 -49.64 4.87
C LYS A 745 -51.12 -50.24 3.76
N SER A 746 -50.56 -51.13 2.94
CA SER A 746 -51.27 -51.81 1.85
C SER A 746 -52.38 -52.72 2.38
N ALA A 747 -52.13 -53.46 3.48
CA ALA A 747 -53.16 -54.24 4.15
C ALA A 747 -54.31 -53.37 4.71
N MET A 748 -54.00 -52.20 5.26
CA MET A 748 -55.03 -51.24 5.73
C MET A 748 -55.84 -50.62 4.57
N ILE A 749 -55.21 -50.35 3.42
CA ILE A 749 -55.90 -49.92 2.19
C ILE A 749 -56.84 -51.03 1.69
N SER A 750 -56.39 -52.28 1.63
CA SER A 750 -57.23 -53.43 1.22
C SER A 750 -58.44 -53.64 2.14
N LEU A 751 -58.25 -53.55 3.46
CA LEU A 751 -59.35 -53.61 4.44
C LEU A 751 -60.38 -52.49 4.20
N THR A 752 -59.92 -51.29 3.87
CA THR A 752 -60.79 -50.13 3.58
C THR A 752 -61.51 -50.30 2.23
N ARG A 753 -60.83 -50.82 1.20
CA ARG A 753 -61.38 -51.15 -0.12
C ARG A 753 -62.55 -52.13 -0.02
N GLU A 754 -62.38 -53.22 0.71
CA GLU A 754 -63.44 -54.21 0.91
C GLU A 754 -64.71 -53.62 1.52
N ASN A 755 -64.56 -52.73 2.51
CA ASN A 755 -65.70 -52.10 3.18
C ASN A 755 -66.46 -51.15 2.24
N TYR A 756 -65.78 -50.47 1.32
CA TYR A 756 -66.43 -49.64 0.29
C TYR A 756 -67.08 -50.46 -0.84
N VAL A 757 -66.43 -51.51 -1.36
CA VAL A 757 -66.99 -52.34 -2.44
C VAL A 757 -68.30 -53.02 -1.99
N LYS A 758 -68.36 -53.48 -0.73
CA LYS A 758 -69.59 -54.01 -0.12
C LYS A 758 -70.74 -52.99 -0.08
N ALA A 759 -70.45 -51.69 -0.09
CA ALA A 759 -71.47 -50.62 -0.14
C ALA A 759 -71.87 -50.24 -1.59
N ILE A 760 -70.91 -50.19 -2.52
CA ILE A 760 -71.17 -49.81 -3.93
C ILE A 760 -72.16 -50.78 -4.60
N ASN A 761 -71.97 -52.09 -4.42
CA ASN A 761 -72.80 -53.11 -5.07
C ASN A 761 -74.28 -53.05 -4.63
N VAL A 762 -74.57 -52.50 -3.45
CA VAL A 762 -75.94 -52.32 -2.91
C VAL A 762 -76.65 -51.08 -3.50
N VAL A 763 -75.91 -50.24 -4.23
CA VAL A 763 -76.41 -49.00 -4.86
C VAL A 763 -76.52 -49.16 -6.39
N SER A 764 -75.62 -49.91 -7.03
CA SER A 764 -75.61 -50.10 -8.49
C SER A 764 -76.86 -50.75 -9.08
N GLU A 765 -77.65 -51.47 -8.29
CA GLU A 765 -78.95 -52.03 -8.72
C GLU A 765 -80.05 -50.96 -8.88
N LYS A 766 -79.82 -49.73 -8.39
CA LYS A 766 -80.83 -48.65 -8.33
C LYS A 766 -80.51 -47.47 -9.22
N SER A 767 -79.22 -47.14 -9.38
CA SER A 767 -78.75 -46.10 -10.29
C SER A 767 -77.31 -46.37 -10.73
N ALA A 768 -77.10 -46.35 -12.06
CA ALA A 768 -75.77 -46.40 -12.65
C ALA A 768 -74.94 -45.13 -12.30
N GLU A 769 -75.61 -44.01 -12.07
CA GLU A 769 -74.97 -42.72 -11.75
C GLU A 769 -74.55 -42.63 -10.28
N GLU A 770 -75.39 -43.07 -9.33
CA GLU A 770 -75.04 -43.05 -7.89
C GLU A 770 -73.89 -44.01 -7.56
N ALA A 771 -73.84 -45.17 -8.24
CA ALA A 771 -72.72 -46.11 -8.11
C ALA A 771 -71.38 -45.47 -8.53
N LEU A 772 -71.38 -44.64 -9.59
CA LEU A 772 -70.20 -43.87 -10.00
C LEU A 772 -69.78 -42.81 -8.97
N VAL A 773 -70.64 -42.38 -8.04
CA VAL A 773 -70.29 -41.40 -6.99
C VAL A 773 -69.55 -42.07 -5.81
N LEU A 774 -70.02 -43.21 -5.31
CA LEU A 774 -69.32 -43.95 -4.26
C LEU A 774 -67.98 -44.51 -4.75
N LEU A 775 -67.91 -44.91 -6.03
CA LEU A 775 -66.68 -45.32 -6.70
C LEU A 775 -65.64 -44.18 -6.73
N LYS A 776 -66.06 -42.93 -7.04
CA LYS A 776 -65.22 -41.73 -6.99
C LYS A 776 -64.71 -41.38 -5.58
N GLN A 777 -65.44 -41.72 -4.51
CA GLN A 777 -64.90 -41.60 -3.15
C GLN A 777 -63.82 -42.64 -2.86
N LEU A 778 -64.02 -43.89 -3.28
CA LEU A 778 -63.04 -44.97 -3.10
C LEU A 778 -61.72 -44.68 -3.85
N TYR A 779 -61.78 -44.08 -5.03
CA TYR A 779 -60.61 -43.65 -5.80
C TYR A 779 -59.75 -42.55 -5.13
N LYS A 780 -60.17 -41.97 -3.99
CA LYS A 780 -59.30 -41.10 -3.17
C LYS A 780 -58.21 -41.88 -2.42
N LEU A 781 -58.33 -43.20 -2.26
CA LEU A 781 -57.28 -44.01 -1.65
C LEU A 781 -56.13 -44.29 -2.64
N PRO A 782 -54.86 -44.21 -2.22
CA PRO A 782 -53.71 -44.46 -3.09
C PRO A 782 -53.77 -45.82 -3.79
N GLY A 783 -53.51 -45.84 -5.10
CA GLY A 783 -53.41 -47.06 -5.92
C GLY A 783 -54.72 -47.63 -6.47
N LEU A 784 -55.89 -47.24 -5.96
CA LEU A 784 -57.16 -47.85 -6.37
C LEU A 784 -57.71 -47.33 -7.72
N GLY A 785 -57.27 -46.17 -8.20
CA GLY A 785 -57.67 -45.61 -9.52
C GLY A 785 -57.19 -46.42 -10.74
N SER A 786 -56.37 -47.46 -10.53
CA SER A 786 -55.91 -48.41 -11.56
C SER A 786 -56.42 -49.84 -11.35
N ASP A 787 -57.27 -50.07 -10.35
CA ASP A 787 -57.81 -51.39 -10.01
C ASP A 787 -58.70 -51.94 -11.14
N ALA A 788 -58.34 -53.10 -11.69
CA ALA A 788 -59.03 -53.69 -12.83
C ALA A 788 -60.47 -54.12 -12.51
N GLN A 789 -60.78 -54.49 -11.26
CA GLN A 789 -62.15 -54.86 -10.85
C GLN A 789 -63.02 -53.60 -10.76
N LEU A 790 -62.49 -52.52 -10.18
CA LEU A 790 -63.18 -51.22 -10.13
C LEU A 790 -63.37 -50.62 -11.53
N LYS A 791 -62.38 -50.75 -12.43
CA LYS A 791 -62.51 -50.31 -13.83
C LYS A 791 -63.45 -51.17 -14.66
N THR A 792 -63.58 -52.47 -14.39
CA THR A 792 -64.57 -53.31 -15.07
C THR A 792 -65.99 -52.89 -14.67
N LEU A 793 -66.19 -52.54 -13.40
CA LEU A 793 -67.45 -51.96 -12.91
C LEU A 793 -67.76 -50.62 -13.61
N GLU A 794 -66.79 -49.70 -13.65
CA GLU A 794 -66.88 -48.41 -14.37
C GLU A 794 -67.23 -48.61 -15.86
N GLN A 795 -66.50 -49.47 -16.59
CA GLN A 795 -66.74 -49.74 -18.01
C GLN A 795 -68.11 -50.37 -18.28
N THR A 796 -68.62 -51.22 -17.40
CA THR A 796 -69.95 -51.83 -17.56
C THR A 796 -71.05 -50.77 -17.46
N LEU A 797 -70.87 -49.79 -16.59
CA LEU A 797 -71.77 -48.64 -16.45
C LEU A 797 -71.67 -47.68 -17.66
N SER A 798 -70.49 -47.49 -18.25
CA SER A 798 -70.30 -46.64 -19.44
C SER A 798 -70.73 -47.27 -20.77
N LYS A 799 -70.73 -48.60 -20.90
CA LYS A 799 -70.96 -49.26 -22.21
C LYS A 799 -72.41 -49.24 -22.71
N LEU A 800 -73.36 -48.89 -21.83
CA LEU A 800 -74.77 -48.63 -22.18
C LEU A 800 -74.99 -47.38 -23.06
N ASP A 801 -73.97 -46.53 -23.21
CA ASP A 801 -74.09 -45.17 -23.74
C ASP A 801 -73.86 -45.02 -25.27
N THR A 802 -73.26 -46.01 -25.94
CA THR A 802 -72.40 -45.74 -27.12
C THR A 802 -72.64 -46.53 -28.44
N GLU A 803 -73.79 -47.14 -28.67
CA GLU A 803 -74.03 -48.03 -29.85
C GLU A 803 -74.52 -47.36 -31.17
N GLN A 804 -73.85 -46.33 -31.74
CA GLN A 804 -74.40 -45.55 -32.89
C GLN A 804 -73.52 -45.29 -34.16
N LYS A 805 -73.25 -46.35 -34.96
CA LYS A 805 -73.11 -46.41 -36.48
C LYS A 805 -72.00 -45.65 -37.26
N THR A 806 -71.79 -45.99 -38.57
CA THR A 806 -71.38 -45.12 -39.76
C THR A 806 -71.26 -45.89 -41.15
N PRO A 807 -70.21 -45.87 -42.05
CA PRO A 807 -70.43 -45.72 -43.53
C PRO A 807 -69.60 -46.58 -44.58
N LYS A 808 -69.90 -46.54 -45.91
CA LYS A 808 -68.93 -46.61 -47.08
C LYS A 808 -69.51 -46.35 -48.51
N VAL A 809 -68.61 -46.07 -49.49
CA VAL A 809 -68.75 -45.34 -50.80
C VAL A 809 -67.50 -45.66 -51.69
N ASP A 810 -67.33 -45.52 -53.03
CA ASP A 810 -68.09 -45.23 -54.29
C ASP A 810 -67.14 -45.47 -55.54
N PRO A 811 -67.54 -45.53 -56.85
CA PRO A 811 -66.66 -46.01 -57.95
C PRO A 811 -66.27 -45.03 -59.08
N ARG A 812 -66.58 -43.72 -59.03
CA ARG A 812 -66.34 -42.80 -60.18
C ARG A 812 -64.84 -42.59 -60.53
N VAL A 813 -63.95 -43.04 -59.64
CA VAL A 813 -62.50 -42.73 -59.51
C VAL A 813 -61.70 -42.60 -60.79
N GLU A 814 -61.77 -43.60 -61.67
CA GLU A 814 -60.69 -43.93 -62.62
C GLU A 814 -60.21 -42.72 -63.44
N GLN A 815 -61.15 -41.86 -63.85
CA GLN A 815 -60.96 -40.74 -64.79
C GLN A 815 -59.86 -39.74 -64.40
N TYR A 816 -59.75 -39.31 -63.13
CA TYR A 816 -58.78 -38.25 -62.79
C TYR A 816 -57.35 -38.77 -62.68
N SER A 817 -57.16 -40.09 -62.47
CA SER A 817 -55.84 -40.75 -62.29
C SER A 817 -54.87 -40.37 -63.41
N THR A 818 -55.33 -40.47 -64.66
CA THR A 818 -54.52 -40.27 -65.87
C THR A 818 -54.06 -38.82 -66.07
N GLN A 819 -54.83 -37.83 -65.61
CA GLN A 819 -54.48 -36.42 -65.76
C GLN A 819 -53.40 -35.98 -64.76
N ILE A 820 -53.37 -36.64 -63.60
CA ILE A 820 -52.45 -36.37 -62.49
C ILE A 820 -51.01 -36.80 -62.86
N GLU A 821 -50.84 -37.93 -63.57
CA GLU A 821 -49.53 -38.46 -63.99
C GLU A 821 -48.75 -37.53 -64.94
N GLN A 822 -49.45 -36.79 -65.80
CA GLN A 822 -48.82 -35.92 -66.80
C GLN A 822 -48.12 -34.73 -66.15
N ILE A 823 -48.76 -34.09 -65.16
CA ILE A 823 -48.21 -32.93 -64.45
C ILE A 823 -46.97 -33.34 -63.62
N ILE A 824 -47.02 -34.51 -62.96
CA ILE A 824 -45.93 -35.03 -62.12
C ILE A 824 -44.62 -35.21 -62.89
N ASN A 825 -44.68 -35.41 -64.21
CA ASN A 825 -43.52 -35.65 -65.07
C ASN A 825 -43.08 -34.45 -65.92
N GLY A 826 -43.77 -33.30 -65.80
CA GLY A 826 -43.39 -32.06 -66.48
C GLY A 826 -42.26 -31.27 -65.79
N LYS A 827 -41.55 -30.44 -66.55
CA LYS A 827 -40.48 -29.55 -66.03
C LYS A 827 -41.00 -28.36 -65.19
N GLN A 828 -42.32 -28.13 -65.15
CA GLN A 828 -42.97 -27.00 -64.47
C GLN A 828 -43.76 -27.42 -63.23
N LEU A 829 -43.39 -28.54 -62.58
CA LEU A 829 -44.13 -29.14 -61.47
C LEU A 829 -44.50 -28.13 -60.35
N LEU A 830 -43.54 -27.30 -59.93
CA LEU A 830 -43.74 -26.23 -58.92
C LEU A 830 -44.70 -25.12 -59.39
N GLN A 831 -44.80 -24.86 -60.70
CA GLN A 831 -45.69 -23.85 -61.27
C GLN A 831 -47.11 -24.41 -61.56
N GLN A 832 -47.28 -25.74 -61.62
CA GLN A 832 -48.56 -26.41 -61.90
C GLN A 832 -49.20 -27.07 -60.66
N ALA A 833 -48.63 -26.84 -59.46
CA ALA A 833 -49.06 -27.46 -58.20
C ALA A 833 -50.57 -27.29 -57.90
N GLY A 834 -51.16 -26.12 -58.18
CA GLY A 834 -52.59 -25.89 -57.95
C GLY A 834 -53.49 -26.79 -58.80
N ASN A 835 -53.21 -26.90 -60.10
CA ASN A 835 -53.98 -27.76 -61.01
C ASN A 835 -53.89 -29.24 -60.62
N LEU A 836 -52.69 -29.68 -60.20
CA LEU A 836 -52.46 -31.02 -59.68
C LEU A 836 -53.30 -31.30 -58.44
N GLN A 837 -53.37 -30.34 -57.51
CA GLN A 837 -54.16 -30.45 -56.28
C GLN A 837 -55.66 -30.56 -56.54
N THR A 838 -56.20 -29.82 -57.52
CA THR A 838 -57.61 -29.92 -57.93
C THR A 838 -57.94 -31.32 -58.45
N LEU A 839 -57.12 -31.88 -59.35
CA LEU A 839 -57.35 -33.22 -59.91
C LEU A 839 -57.28 -34.32 -58.84
N LEU A 840 -56.40 -34.17 -57.86
CA LEU A 840 -56.27 -35.06 -56.71
C LEU A 840 -57.49 -35.01 -55.77
N LEU A 841 -57.94 -33.81 -55.38
CA LEU A 841 -59.15 -33.61 -54.59
C LEU A 841 -60.38 -34.19 -55.30
N ASN A 842 -60.43 -34.00 -56.62
CA ASN A 842 -61.46 -34.59 -57.45
C ASN A 842 -61.41 -36.13 -57.37
N LEU A 843 -60.24 -36.79 -57.46
CA LEU A 843 -60.10 -38.25 -57.30
C LEU A 843 -60.63 -38.76 -55.94
N GLU A 844 -60.39 -38.02 -54.87
CA GLU A 844 -60.87 -38.37 -53.52
C GLU A 844 -62.39 -38.29 -53.40
N SER A 845 -63.02 -37.29 -54.03
CA SER A 845 -64.49 -37.11 -54.04
C SER A 845 -65.27 -38.27 -54.67
N LEU A 846 -64.55 -39.21 -55.30
CA LEU A 846 -65.07 -40.34 -56.05
C LEU A 846 -64.84 -41.71 -55.37
N GLY A 847 -64.04 -41.79 -54.30
CA GLY A 847 -63.89 -43.00 -53.46
C GLY A 847 -62.46 -43.46 -53.15
N GLU A 848 -61.45 -43.17 -53.99
CA GLU A 848 -60.09 -43.71 -53.84
C GLU A 848 -59.05 -42.66 -53.44
N THR A 849 -59.09 -42.30 -52.16
CA THR A 849 -58.01 -41.60 -51.45
C THR A 849 -56.65 -42.29 -51.58
N ALA A 850 -56.63 -43.64 -51.63
CA ALA A 850 -55.40 -44.43 -51.78
C ALA A 850 -54.64 -44.09 -53.07
N LYS A 851 -55.35 -44.06 -54.21
CA LYS A 851 -54.79 -43.76 -55.55
C LYS A 851 -54.33 -42.30 -55.64
N ALA A 852 -55.04 -41.38 -54.97
CA ALA A 852 -54.64 -39.98 -54.85
C ALA A 852 -53.34 -39.82 -54.02
N GLY A 853 -53.24 -40.55 -52.89
CA GLY A 853 -52.05 -40.58 -52.04
C GLY A 853 -50.79 -41.07 -52.75
N THR A 854 -50.91 -42.06 -53.64
CA THR A 854 -49.78 -42.55 -54.46
C THR A 854 -49.20 -41.44 -55.34
N TYR A 855 -50.06 -40.73 -56.07
CA TYR A 855 -49.63 -39.63 -56.93
C TYR A 855 -49.12 -38.42 -56.15
N ARG A 856 -49.77 -38.05 -55.05
CA ARG A 856 -49.28 -37.01 -54.12
C ARG A 856 -47.87 -37.31 -53.61
N THR A 857 -47.58 -38.56 -53.30
CA THR A 857 -46.24 -39.02 -52.89
C THR A 857 -45.23 -38.78 -54.02
N ALA A 858 -45.51 -39.24 -55.23
CA ALA A 858 -44.62 -39.07 -56.39
C ALA A 858 -44.36 -37.58 -56.75
N ALA A 859 -45.37 -36.72 -56.61
CA ALA A 859 -45.23 -35.27 -56.78
C ALA A 859 -44.33 -34.64 -55.71
N ALA A 860 -44.62 -34.93 -54.44
CA ALA A 860 -43.91 -34.36 -53.30
C ALA A 860 -42.44 -34.78 -53.26
N THR A 861 -42.11 -36.05 -53.51
CA THR A 861 -40.72 -36.55 -53.49
C THR A 861 -39.81 -35.80 -54.49
N LYS A 862 -40.31 -35.41 -55.67
CA LYS A 862 -39.54 -34.61 -56.63
C LYS A 862 -39.23 -33.20 -56.12
N ILE A 863 -40.21 -32.54 -55.48
CA ILE A 863 -40.06 -31.19 -54.93
C ILE A 863 -39.15 -31.22 -53.68
N LEU A 864 -39.24 -32.27 -52.86
CA LEU A 864 -38.40 -32.44 -51.68
C LEU A 864 -36.90 -32.60 -52.03
N ALA A 865 -36.56 -33.25 -53.15
CA ALA A 865 -35.17 -33.34 -53.61
C ALA A 865 -34.56 -31.94 -53.94
N GLU A 866 -35.37 -31.00 -54.41
CA GLU A 866 -34.94 -29.61 -54.64
C GLU A 866 -34.83 -28.83 -53.31
N SER A 867 -35.70 -29.11 -52.34
CA SER A 867 -35.55 -28.59 -50.97
C SER A 867 -34.27 -29.06 -50.27
N GLU A 868 -33.88 -30.34 -50.41
CA GLU A 868 -32.65 -30.86 -49.81
C GLU A 868 -31.39 -30.20 -50.41
N LYS A 869 -31.44 -29.81 -51.68
CA LYS A 869 -30.36 -29.06 -52.35
C LYS A 869 -30.16 -27.67 -51.74
N PHE A 870 -31.24 -26.93 -51.46
CA PHE A 870 -31.17 -25.64 -50.75
C PHE A 870 -30.68 -25.81 -49.30
N LEU A 871 -31.14 -26.86 -48.60
CA LEU A 871 -30.70 -27.18 -47.24
C LEU A 871 -29.18 -27.47 -47.19
N ALA A 872 -28.65 -28.22 -48.17
CA ALA A 872 -27.21 -28.47 -48.31
C ALA A 872 -26.40 -27.18 -48.59
N GLN A 873 -27.01 -26.18 -49.20
CA GLN A 873 -26.42 -24.84 -49.42
C GLN A 873 -26.58 -23.88 -48.24
N LYS A 874 -27.23 -24.31 -47.14
CA LYS A 874 -27.65 -23.48 -45.98
C LYS A 874 -28.63 -22.36 -46.33
N ASP A 875 -29.30 -22.44 -47.49
CA ASP A 875 -30.40 -21.55 -47.85
C ASP A 875 -31.70 -22.05 -47.20
N PHE A 876 -31.83 -21.80 -45.90
CA PHE A 876 -32.95 -22.30 -45.11
C PHE A 876 -34.31 -21.73 -45.54
N ASP A 877 -34.35 -20.51 -46.07
CA ASP A 877 -35.60 -19.85 -46.45
C ASP A 877 -36.13 -20.33 -47.81
N ASN A 878 -35.27 -20.70 -48.77
CA ASN A 878 -35.74 -21.35 -50.00
C ASN A 878 -35.93 -22.86 -49.82
N ALA A 879 -35.16 -23.52 -48.93
CA ALA A 879 -35.46 -24.88 -48.51
C ALA A 879 -36.86 -25.00 -47.88
N ASP A 880 -37.19 -24.14 -46.91
CA ASP A 880 -38.48 -24.15 -46.22
C ASP A 880 -39.65 -23.91 -47.18
N LYS A 881 -39.59 -22.89 -48.05
CA LYS A 881 -40.62 -22.64 -49.09
C LYS A 881 -40.87 -23.87 -49.97
N THR A 882 -39.79 -24.53 -50.40
CA THR A 882 -39.87 -25.68 -51.31
C THR A 882 -40.46 -26.90 -50.59
N ALA A 883 -40.05 -27.19 -49.37
CA ALA A 883 -40.63 -28.25 -48.55
C ALA A 883 -42.08 -27.98 -48.14
N ASN A 884 -42.45 -26.73 -47.84
CA ASN A 884 -43.84 -26.35 -47.56
C ASN A 884 -44.73 -26.46 -48.80
N SER A 885 -44.21 -26.19 -50.01
CA SER A 885 -44.93 -26.46 -51.27
C SER A 885 -45.17 -27.97 -51.47
N ALA A 886 -44.20 -28.82 -51.16
CA ALA A 886 -44.37 -30.27 -51.17
C ALA A 886 -45.40 -30.76 -50.13
N ARG A 887 -45.45 -30.12 -48.95
CA ARG A 887 -46.42 -30.41 -47.88
C ARG A 887 -47.84 -29.92 -48.21
N GLN A 888 -47.99 -28.82 -48.94
CA GLN A 888 -49.29 -28.37 -49.45
C GLN A 888 -49.87 -29.37 -50.46
N LEU A 889 -49.02 -29.97 -51.30
CA LEU A 889 -49.40 -31.03 -52.24
C LEU A 889 -49.69 -32.37 -51.55
N HIS A 890 -48.91 -32.75 -50.53
CA HIS A 890 -49.14 -33.96 -49.73
C HIS A 890 -49.00 -33.71 -48.22
N PRO A 891 -50.08 -33.31 -47.52
CA PRO A 891 -50.04 -32.98 -46.09
C PRO A 891 -49.58 -34.13 -45.18
N GLU A 892 -49.87 -35.36 -45.58
CA GLU A 892 -49.53 -36.59 -44.83
C GLU A 892 -48.13 -37.14 -45.16
N ASN A 893 -47.36 -36.51 -46.07
CA ASN A 893 -46.06 -37.03 -46.44
C ASN A 893 -45.05 -36.92 -45.29
N GLN A 894 -44.72 -38.06 -44.68
CA GLN A 894 -43.71 -38.15 -43.63
C GLN A 894 -42.35 -37.59 -44.07
N GLN A 895 -41.95 -37.73 -45.34
CA GLN A 895 -40.70 -37.15 -45.84
C GLN A 895 -40.74 -35.61 -45.85
N ALA A 896 -41.89 -35.00 -46.15
CA ALA A 896 -42.05 -33.54 -46.13
C ALA A 896 -42.01 -33.01 -44.69
N ALA A 897 -42.68 -33.71 -43.76
CA ALA A 897 -42.60 -33.41 -42.33
C ALA A 897 -41.15 -33.57 -41.81
N GLN A 898 -40.47 -34.67 -42.12
CA GLN A 898 -39.09 -34.94 -41.73
C GLN A 898 -38.10 -33.90 -42.29
N ILE A 899 -38.29 -33.43 -43.53
CA ILE A 899 -37.43 -32.39 -44.12
C ILE A 899 -37.69 -31.03 -43.48
N LEU A 900 -38.93 -30.65 -43.19
CA LEU A 900 -39.22 -29.42 -42.44
C LEU A 900 -38.67 -29.47 -41.00
N THR A 901 -38.79 -30.63 -40.33
CA THR A 901 -38.14 -30.86 -39.04
C THR A 901 -36.62 -30.70 -39.17
N ARG A 902 -35.97 -31.36 -40.14
CA ARG A 902 -34.52 -31.18 -40.40
C ARG A 902 -34.13 -29.74 -40.76
N ILE A 903 -34.96 -28.97 -41.47
CA ILE A 903 -34.71 -27.56 -41.79
C ILE A 903 -34.74 -26.73 -40.50
N SER A 904 -35.78 -26.88 -39.68
CA SER A 904 -35.90 -26.17 -38.40
C SER A 904 -34.84 -26.59 -37.38
N GLU A 905 -34.49 -27.88 -37.28
CA GLU A 905 -33.38 -28.38 -36.47
C GLU A 905 -32.05 -27.77 -36.90
N ASN A 906 -31.74 -27.75 -38.20
CA ASN A 906 -30.49 -27.14 -38.69
C ASN A 906 -30.48 -25.61 -38.55
N ARG A 907 -31.63 -24.94 -38.70
CA ARG A 907 -31.78 -23.50 -38.46
C ARG A 907 -31.56 -23.16 -36.97
N ASN A 908 -32.23 -23.87 -36.08
CA ASN A 908 -32.07 -23.74 -34.63
C ASN A 908 -30.64 -24.08 -34.18
N ARG A 909 -30.03 -25.10 -34.78
CA ARG A 909 -28.62 -25.46 -34.52
C ARG A 909 -27.66 -24.38 -35.01
N ALA A 910 -27.83 -23.85 -36.23
CA ALA A 910 -27.00 -22.77 -36.74
C ALA A 910 -27.14 -21.49 -35.90
N GLN A 911 -28.35 -21.18 -35.44
CA GLN A 911 -28.61 -20.09 -34.49
C GLN A 911 -27.93 -20.36 -33.13
N ALA A 912 -28.07 -21.56 -32.56
CA ALA A 912 -27.43 -21.92 -31.30
C ALA A 912 -25.89 -21.94 -31.38
N GLU A 913 -25.31 -22.36 -32.52
CA GLU A 913 -23.88 -22.28 -32.80
C GLU A 913 -23.41 -20.82 -32.92
N ALA A 914 -24.21 -19.93 -33.54
CA ALA A 914 -23.92 -18.50 -33.61
C ALA A 914 -24.07 -17.78 -32.25
N GLU A 915 -25.11 -18.10 -31.48
CA GLU A 915 -25.31 -17.60 -30.11
C GLU A 915 -24.22 -18.09 -29.17
N ALA A 916 -23.80 -19.36 -29.28
CA ALA A 916 -22.67 -19.90 -28.53
C ALA A 916 -21.35 -19.21 -28.91
N ALA A 917 -21.10 -18.95 -30.20
CA ALA A 917 -19.92 -18.21 -30.66
C ALA A 917 -19.92 -16.76 -30.15
N ALA A 918 -21.06 -16.05 -30.22
CA ALA A 918 -21.21 -14.70 -29.68
C ALA A 918 -21.02 -14.68 -28.15
N LYS A 919 -21.56 -15.66 -27.43
CA LYS A 919 -21.42 -15.82 -25.98
C LYS A 919 -20.00 -16.19 -25.57
N ALA A 920 -19.28 -16.97 -26.38
CA ALA A 920 -17.87 -17.27 -26.19
C ALA A 920 -16.99 -16.02 -26.44
N ALA A 921 -17.26 -15.24 -27.49
CA ALA A 921 -16.57 -13.98 -27.76
C ALA A 921 -16.82 -12.95 -26.63
N ALA A 922 -18.05 -12.84 -26.13
CA ALA A 922 -18.39 -12.01 -24.98
C ALA A 922 -17.71 -12.49 -23.69
N ALA A 923 -17.63 -13.80 -23.45
CA ALA A 923 -16.91 -14.37 -22.31
C ALA A 923 -15.39 -14.12 -22.40
N LEU A 924 -14.82 -14.14 -23.62
CA LEU A 924 -13.42 -13.81 -23.85
C LEU A 924 -13.15 -12.31 -23.57
N ALA A 925 -14.00 -11.40 -24.05
CA ALA A 925 -13.90 -9.97 -23.76
C ALA A 925 -14.12 -9.64 -22.27
N ALA A 926 -14.98 -10.39 -21.58
CA ALA A 926 -15.19 -10.30 -20.13
C ALA A 926 -14.05 -10.93 -19.30
N SER A 927 -13.14 -11.70 -19.92
CA SER A 927 -11.98 -12.30 -19.23
C SER A 927 -10.78 -11.36 -19.12
N GLU A 928 -10.72 -10.29 -19.92
CA GLU A 928 -9.61 -9.35 -19.89
C GLU A 928 -9.84 -8.24 -18.84
N LEU A 929 -8.93 -8.14 -17.88
CA LEU A 929 -9.03 -7.23 -16.74
C LEU A 929 -8.61 -5.80 -17.12
N THR A 930 -9.49 -5.09 -17.82
CA THR A 930 -9.26 -3.71 -18.26
C THR A 930 -9.76 -2.71 -17.22
N VAL A 931 -8.93 -1.72 -16.86
CA VAL A 931 -9.25 -0.65 -15.89
C VAL A 931 -9.26 0.70 -16.59
N GLY A 932 -10.30 1.50 -16.38
CA GLY A 932 -10.34 2.89 -16.83
C GLY A 932 -11.74 3.37 -17.28
N PRO A 933 -11.80 4.53 -17.98
CA PRO A 933 -13.07 5.09 -18.46
C PRO A 933 -13.85 4.11 -19.34
N GLN A 934 -13.15 3.40 -20.23
CA GLN A 934 -13.67 2.36 -21.12
C GLN A 934 -13.23 0.95 -20.69
N GLY A 935 -12.84 0.78 -19.42
CA GLY A 935 -12.46 -0.51 -18.85
C GLY A 935 -13.65 -1.26 -18.23
N ASN A 936 -13.52 -2.58 -18.18
CA ASN A 936 -14.41 -3.50 -17.44
C ASN A 936 -14.48 -3.14 -15.94
N TYR A 937 -13.45 -2.50 -15.39
CA TYR A 937 -13.36 -2.03 -14.01
C TYR A 937 -13.06 -0.53 -13.94
N LYS A 938 -13.58 0.16 -12.92
CA LYS A 938 -13.34 1.61 -12.70
C LYS A 938 -12.17 1.91 -11.77
N THR A 939 -11.80 0.97 -10.90
CA THR A 939 -10.62 1.04 -10.03
C THR A 939 -9.69 -0.13 -10.31
N ILE A 940 -8.40 0.05 -10.05
CA ILE A 940 -7.40 -1.02 -10.16
C ILE A 940 -7.64 -2.06 -9.06
N SER A 941 -8.04 -1.60 -7.87
CA SER A 941 -8.42 -2.43 -6.72
C SER A 941 -9.57 -3.39 -7.02
N ASP A 942 -10.58 -2.97 -7.79
CA ASP A 942 -11.71 -3.85 -8.15
C ASP A 942 -11.31 -4.94 -9.16
N ALA A 943 -10.46 -4.61 -10.13
CA ALA A 943 -9.87 -5.60 -11.02
C ALA A 943 -8.97 -6.60 -10.26
N LEU A 944 -8.20 -6.13 -9.26
CA LEU A 944 -7.34 -6.98 -8.44
C LEU A 944 -8.13 -7.94 -7.53
N LYS A 945 -9.34 -7.57 -7.05
CA LYS A 945 -10.20 -8.46 -6.23
C LYS A 945 -10.65 -9.72 -6.96
N VAL A 946 -10.75 -9.66 -8.29
CA VAL A 946 -11.22 -10.77 -9.15
C VAL A 946 -10.08 -11.39 -9.99
N ALA A 947 -8.88 -10.82 -9.93
CA ALA A 947 -7.72 -11.32 -10.64
C ALA A 947 -7.27 -12.68 -10.10
N LYS A 948 -7.18 -13.67 -10.99
CA LYS A 948 -6.59 -14.99 -10.69
C LYS A 948 -5.09 -14.95 -10.91
N ASP A 949 -4.33 -15.84 -10.27
CA ASP A 949 -2.90 -15.99 -10.56
C ASP A 949 -2.67 -16.23 -12.06
N GLY A 950 -1.66 -15.55 -12.62
CA GLY A 950 -1.37 -15.47 -14.06
C GLY A 950 -2.07 -14.33 -14.79
N SER A 951 -3.07 -13.66 -14.18
CA SER A 951 -3.80 -12.57 -14.84
C SER A 951 -2.94 -11.32 -15.03
N THR A 952 -3.20 -10.56 -16.09
CA THR A 952 -2.66 -9.21 -16.29
C THR A 952 -3.78 -8.19 -16.29
N VAL A 953 -3.68 -7.18 -15.42
CA VAL A 953 -4.59 -6.03 -15.38
C VAL A 953 -4.04 -4.94 -16.30
N LYS A 954 -4.81 -4.60 -17.34
CA LYS A 954 -4.47 -3.56 -18.32
C LYS A 954 -5.09 -2.23 -17.90
N ILE A 955 -4.26 -1.24 -17.62
CA ILE A 955 -4.67 0.06 -17.09
C ILE A 955 -4.64 1.09 -18.22
N GLN A 956 -5.80 1.66 -18.56
CA GLN A 956 -5.96 2.71 -19.57
C GLN A 956 -5.41 4.05 -19.06
N ALA A 957 -5.22 5.01 -19.97
CA ALA A 957 -4.91 6.39 -19.65
C ALA A 957 -5.85 6.95 -18.55
N GLY A 958 -5.26 7.49 -17.48
CA GLY A 958 -5.99 7.96 -16.31
C GLY A 958 -5.09 8.26 -15.11
N SER A 959 -5.67 8.95 -14.12
CA SER A 959 -5.05 9.18 -12.81
C SER A 959 -5.85 8.42 -11.75
N TYR A 960 -5.20 7.50 -11.04
CA TYR A 960 -5.81 6.56 -10.10
C TYR A 960 -5.23 6.82 -8.71
N ASN A 961 -6.05 7.29 -7.76
CA ASN A 961 -5.60 7.55 -6.38
C ASN A 961 -5.94 6.34 -5.48
N GLU A 962 -5.08 5.33 -5.47
CA GLU A 962 -5.31 4.01 -4.87
C GLU A 962 -4.06 3.47 -4.15
N THR A 963 -4.29 2.67 -3.10
CA THR A 963 -3.25 1.92 -2.38
C THR A 963 -3.34 0.45 -2.79
N LEU A 964 -2.40 -0.02 -3.61
CA LEU A 964 -2.49 -1.35 -4.25
C LEU A 964 -1.63 -2.39 -3.52
N VAL A 965 -2.13 -3.63 -3.39
CA VAL A 965 -1.44 -4.75 -2.71
C VAL A 965 -1.51 -6.01 -3.58
N LEU A 966 -0.36 -6.53 -4.03
CA LEU A 966 -0.29 -7.66 -4.98
C LEU A 966 0.42 -8.87 -4.36
N ASN A 967 -0.36 -9.62 -3.58
CA ASN A 967 0.03 -10.88 -2.95
C ASN A 967 0.11 -12.06 -3.93
N GLY A 968 -0.64 -12.03 -5.03
CA GLY A 968 -0.65 -13.09 -6.04
C GLY A 968 0.37 -12.91 -7.17
N ASN A 969 0.36 -13.86 -8.10
CA ASN A 969 1.03 -13.81 -9.40
C ASN A 969 0.21 -12.99 -10.42
N VAL A 970 -0.19 -11.77 -10.05
CA VAL A 970 -0.96 -10.86 -10.91
C VAL A 970 -0.05 -9.73 -11.40
N SER A 971 -0.13 -9.43 -12.69
CA SER A 971 0.66 -8.39 -13.36
C SER A 971 -0.15 -7.12 -13.59
N LEU A 972 0.50 -5.95 -13.56
CA LEU A 972 -0.06 -4.65 -13.96
C LEU A 972 0.65 -4.13 -15.20
N GLN A 973 -0.12 -3.70 -16.20
CA GLN A 973 0.40 -3.11 -17.43
C GLN A 973 -0.36 -1.81 -17.76
N GLY A 974 0.33 -0.67 -17.73
CA GLY A 974 -0.21 0.60 -18.21
C GLY A 974 -0.17 0.72 -19.74
N GLU A 975 -1.16 1.41 -20.30
CA GLU A 975 -1.23 1.78 -21.73
C GLU A 975 0.00 2.59 -22.17
N ALA A 976 0.40 3.58 -21.38
CA ALA A 976 1.66 4.32 -21.54
C ALA A 976 2.08 4.99 -20.23
N VAL A 977 3.39 5.01 -19.97
CA VAL A 977 3.99 5.48 -18.71
C VAL A 977 3.45 6.85 -18.26
N ALA A 978 3.53 7.86 -19.13
CA ALA A 978 3.08 9.23 -18.84
C ALA A 978 1.56 9.43 -18.85
N LYS A 979 0.77 8.42 -19.25
CA LYS A 979 -0.70 8.46 -19.28
C LYS A 979 -1.34 7.74 -18.09
N CYS A 980 -0.68 6.73 -17.53
CA CYS A 980 -1.20 5.87 -16.49
C CYS A 980 -0.55 6.21 -15.14
N VAL A 981 -1.09 7.22 -14.46
CA VAL A 981 -0.57 7.71 -13.19
C VAL A 981 -1.31 7.02 -12.04
N ILE A 982 -0.58 6.35 -11.16
CA ILE A 982 -1.10 5.85 -9.88
C ILE A 982 -0.46 6.67 -8.76
N ASN A 983 -1.29 7.22 -7.89
CA ASN A 983 -0.88 7.92 -6.67
C ASN A 983 -1.51 7.24 -5.46
N SER A 984 -0.93 7.39 -4.28
CA SER A 984 -1.61 7.11 -3.01
C SER A 984 -1.61 8.34 -2.11
N SER A 985 -2.59 8.41 -1.23
CA SER A 985 -2.67 9.41 -0.16
C SER A 985 -2.52 8.84 1.25
N SER A 986 -2.48 7.52 1.44
CA SER A 986 -2.70 6.87 2.75
C SER A 986 -1.72 5.76 3.13
N GLY A 987 -0.85 5.32 2.22
CA GLY A 987 0.10 4.23 2.45
C GLY A 987 1.18 4.20 1.38
N PRO A 988 1.79 3.03 1.08
CA PRO A 988 2.53 2.82 -0.15
C PRO A 988 1.57 2.75 -1.34
N THR A 989 1.93 3.35 -2.47
CA THR A 989 1.13 3.29 -3.70
C THR A 989 1.04 1.88 -4.25
N LEU A 990 2.12 1.10 -4.08
CA LEU A 990 2.21 -0.27 -4.58
C LEU A 990 2.97 -1.16 -3.58
N THR A 991 2.28 -2.10 -2.94
CA THR A 991 2.84 -3.11 -2.03
C THR A 991 2.93 -4.46 -2.72
N LEU A 992 4.10 -5.10 -2.68
CA LEU A 992 4.47 -6.22 -3.53
C LEU A 992 5.04 -7.40 -2.72
N SER A 993 4.45 -8.58 -2.91
CA SER A 993 4.84 -9.82 -2.18
C SER A 993 4.68 -11.11 -3.00
N GLY A 994 3.75 -11.17 -3.97
CA GLY A 994 3.66 -12.27 -4.95
C GLY A 994 4.64 -12.13 -6.13
N ASN A 995 4.38 -12.75 -7.29
CA ASN A 995 5.38 -12.86 -8.38
C ASN A 995 5.09 -12.12 -9.71
N GLY A 996 3.91 -11.54 -9.92
CA GLY A 996 3.56 -10.89 -11.21
C GLY A 996 4.34 -9.61 -11.53
N LYS A 997 4.33 -9.21 -12.82
CA LYS A 997 5.12 -8.10 -13.40
C LYS A 997 4.40 -6.76 -13.34
N ILE A 998 5.13 -5.68 -13.07
CA ILE A 998 4.64 -4.30 -13.07
C ILE A 998 5.33 -3.55 -14.22
N SER A 999 4.56 -2.91 -15.11
CA SER A 999 5.14 -2.18 -16.25
C SER A 999 4.26 -1.07 -16.82
N GLY A 1000 4.89 -0.05 -17.43
CA GLY A 1000 4.18 0.97 -18.20
C GLY A 1000 3.45 2.04 -17.38
N LEU A 1001 3.85 2.26 -16.12
CA LEU A 1001 3.13 3.10 -15.15
C LEU A 1001 3.98 4.26 -14.63
N THR A 1002 3.33 5.38 -14.31
CA THR A 1002 3.88 6.41 -13.43
C THR A 1002 3.34 6.17 -12.02
N LEU A 1003 4.22 5.94 -11.05
CA LEU A 1003 3.90 5.65 -9.66
C LEU A 1003 4.38 6.81 -8.78
N THR A 1004 3.47 7.44 -8.04
CA THR A 1004 3.77 8.60 -7.20
C THR A 1004 3.21 8.43 -5.79
N ASN A 1005 3.75 9.15 -4.81
CA ASN A 1005 3.19 9.21 -3.46
C ASN A 1005 3.30 10.65 -2.95
N ASN A 1006 2.18 11.36 -2.96
CA ASN A 1006 2.15 12.83 -2.96
C ASN A 1006 1.45 13.49 -1.76
N SER A 1007 1.00 12.72 -0.76
CA SER A 1007 0.21 13.27 0.36
C SER A 1007 1.01 13.62 1.63
N GLY A 1008 2.28 13.25 1.71
CA GLY A 1008 3.02 13.25 2.99
C GLY A 1008 2.90 11.93 3.79
N SER A 1009 2.35 10.87 3.18
CA SER A 1009 2.47 9.50 3.70
C SER A 1009 3.93 9.15 3.98
N LYS A 1010 4.25 8.68 5.20
CA LYS A 1010 5.61 8.22 5.57
C LYS A 1010 6.05 6.92 4.85
N ALA A 1011 5.21 6.35 4.01
CA ALA A 1011 5.51 5.12 3.28
C ALA A 1011 6.25 5.37 1.96
N PRO A 1012 7.07 4.42 1.49
CA PRO A 1012 7.68 4.48 0.16
C PRO A 1012 6.62 4.42 -0.94
N THR A 1013 6.96 4.78 -2.18
CA THR A 1013 5.99 4.71 -3.29
C THR A 1013 5.75 3.25 -3.72
N VAL A 1014 6.81 2.45 -3.82
CA VAL A 1014 6.75 1.01 -4.02
C VAL A 1014 7.43 0.31 -2.84
N LEU A 1015 6.74 -0.65 -2.22
CA LEU A 1015 7.26 -1.47 -1.12
C LEU A 1015 7.30 -2.95 -1.55
N ILE A 1016 8.47 -3.56 -1.59
CA ILE A 1016 8.66 -4.98 -1.91
C ILE A 1016 9.07 -5.75 -0.66
N ILE A 1017 8.14 -6.55 -0.16
CA ILE A 1017 8.28 -7.34 1.07
C ILE A 1017 8.79 -8.76 0.76
N ALA A 1018 8.35 -9.32 -0.37
CA ALA A 1018 8.66 -10.69 -0.78
C ALA A 1018 8.49 -10.89 -2.31
N GLY A 1019 8.74 -12.12 -2.77
CA GLY A 1019 8.53 -12.54 -4.16
C GLY A 1019 9.71 -12.21 -5.09
N SER A 1020 9.52 -12.50 -6.37
CA SER A 1020 10.52 -12.30 -7.43
C SER A 1020 10.05 -11.33 -8.53
N LYS A 1021 9.17 -10.37 -8.20
CA LYS A 1021 8.50 -9.51 -9.19
C LYS A 1021 9.48 -8.72 -10.04
N GLU A 1022 9.13 -8.54 -11.30
CA GLU A 1022 9.74 -7.54 -12.16
C GLU A 1022 8.97 -6.21 -12.05
N VAL A 1023 9.67 -5.11 -11.73
CA VAL A 1023 9.16 -3.73 -11.87
C VAL A 1023 9.97 -3.08 -12.99
N SER A 1024 9.30 -2.70 -14.08
CA SER A 1024 9.99 -2.42 -15.34
C SER A 1024 9.42 -1.28 -16.16
N GLY A 1025 10.27 -0.39 -16.66
CA GLY A 1025 9.84 0.71 -17.53
C GLY A 1025 8.81 1.65 -16.89
N CYS A 1026 8.84 1.80 -15.56
CA CYS A 1026 8.00 2.74 -14.83
C CYS A 1026 8.73 4.06 -14.55
N VAL A 1027 7.97 5.14 -14.35
CA VAL A 1027 8.44 6.36 -13.68
C VAL A 1027 8.02 6.29 -12.21
N ILE A 1028 8.93 6.53 -11.26
CA ILE A 1028 8.64 6.39 -9.83
C ILE A 1028 9.20 7.57 -9.03
N SER A 1029 8.36 8.23 -8.23
CA SER A 1029 8.77 9.34 -7.36
C SER A 1029 8.05 9.34 -6.01
N ASN A 1030 8.63 9.96 -5.00
CA ASN A 1030 8.04 10.13 -3.67
C ASN A 1030 8.24 11.55 -3.14
N THR A 1031 7.16 12.31 -2.91
CA THR A 1031 7.27 13.72 -2.48
C THR A 1031 7.14 13.92 -0.97
N THR A 1032 7.19 12.86 -0.16
CA THR A 1032 7.24 12.97 1.30
C THR A 1032 8.66 13.35 1.77
N PRO A 1033 8.83 14.45 2.53
CA PRO A 1033 10.13 14.84 3.06
C PRO A 1033 10.54 13.96 4.26
N GLY A 1034 11.33 12.91 3.98
CA GLY A 1034 11.97 12.11 5.03
C GLY A 1034 13.09 12.88 5.75
N LYS A 1035 13.14 12.80 7.08
CA LYS A 1035 14.25 13.28 7.92
C LYS A 1035 14.90 12.08 8.59
N ALA A 1036 16.22 12.07 8.74
CA ALA A 1036 16.92 10.98 9.41
C ALA A 1036 16.38 10.77 10.85
N PRO A 1037 16.16 9.51 11.30
CA PRO A 1037 16.41 8.25 10.58
C PRO A 1037 15.31 7.84 9.59
N ASP A 1038 14.10 8.41 9.69
CA ASP A 1038 12.90 8.13 8.89
C ASP A 1038 13.01 8.63 7.42
N TRP A 1039 13.99 8.13 6.66
CA TRP A 1039 14.12 8.42 5.23
C TRP A 1039 13.22 7.51 4.38
N VAL A 1040 12.31 8.13 3.62
CA VAL A 1040 11.36 7.47 2.72
C VAL A 1040 12.00 7.23 1.34
N ALA A 1041 11.62 6.17 0.62
CA ALA A 1041 12.12 5.85 -0.72
C ALA A 1041 11.05 5.92 -1.82
N ALA A 1042 11.46 6.11 -3.09
CA ALA A 1042 10.58 5.78 -4.21
C ALA A 1042 10.36 4.26 -4.32
N VAL A 1043 11.41 3.47 -4.17
CA VAL A 1043 11.33 2.00 -4.13
C VAL A 1043 12.04 1.49 -2.87
N GLU A 1044 11.34 0.73 -2.03
CA GLU A 1044 11.91 0.04 -0.87
C GLU A 1044 11.83 -1.47 -1.06
N ILE A 1045 12.92 -2.19 -0.78
CA ILE A 1045 13.04 -3.65 -0.90
C ILE A 1045 13.51 -4.21 0.44
N SER A 1046 12.61 -4.81 1.19
CA SER A 1046 12.88 -5.43 2.49
C SER A 1046 13.01 -6.97 2.42
N GLY A 1047 12.62 -7.59 1.29
CA GLY A 1047 12.77 -9.02 1.10
C GLY A 1047 12.54 -9.51 -0.33
N GLY A 1048 12.67 -10.83 -0.52
CA GLY A 1048 12.55 -11.48 -1.83
C GLY A 1048 13.79 -11.34 -2.72
N SER A 1049 13.59 -11.54 -4.02
CA SER A 1049 14.60 -11.35 -5.08
C SER A 1049 13.97 -10.68 -6.30
N PRO A 1050 13.41 -9.46 -6.18
CA PRO A 1050 12.76 -8.77 -7.29
C PRO A 1050 13.77 -8.27 -8.33
N THR A 1051 13.27 -7.99 -9.54
CA THR A 1051 14.03 -7.37 -10.62
C THR A 1051 13.52 -5.96 -10.87
N ILE A 1052 14.34 -4.95 -10.63
CA ILE A 1052 14.07 -3.53 -10.91
C ILE A 1052 14.81 -3.18 -12.21
N LEU A 1053 14.07 -3.07 -13.32
CA LEU A 1053 14.64 -3.01 -14.68
C LEU A 1053 14.23 -1.76 -15.46
N SER A 1054 15.20 -0.96 -15.93
CA SER A 1054 14.95 0.14 -16.87
C SER A 1054 13.89 1.16 -16.41
N ASN A 1055 13.78 1.40 -15.10
CA ASN A 1055 12.88 2.41 -14.54
C ASN A 1055 13.55 3.79 -14.49
N THR A 1056 12.74 4.85 -14.51
CA THR A 1056 13.17 6.22 -14.19
C THR A 1056 12.69 6.56 -12.79
N ILE A 1057 13.61 6.87 -11.88
CA ILE A 1057 13.32 7.14 -10.48
C ILE A 1057 13.84 8.54 -10.17
N ASN A 1058 12.94 9.53 -10.11
CA ASN A 1058 13.34 10.93 -10.10
C ASN A 1058 12.60 11.82 -9.10
N GLY A 1059 13.27 12.88 -8.62
CA GLY A 1059 12.68 13.93 -7.81
C GLY A 1059 12.20 13.52 -6.40
N SER A 1060 12.56 12.33 -5.92
CA SER A 1060 12.14 11.86 -4.59
C SER A 1060 12.76 12.68 -3.48
N LYS A 1061 11.97 13.21 -2.52
CA LYS A 1061 12.50 14.13 -1.49
C LYS A 1061 13.45 13.49 -0.48
N ALA A 1062 13.58 12.17 -0.45
CA ALA A 1062 14.60 11.45 0.32
C ALA A 1062 15.38 10.46 -0.57
N MET A 1063 15.03 9.17 -0.58
CA MET A 1063 15.78 8.13 -1.31
C MET A 1063 15.16 7.79 -2.68
N GLY A 1064 15.99 7.39 -3.63
CA GLY A 1064 15.55 6.74 -4.86
C GLY A 1064 15.15 5.28 -4.61
N ILE A 1065 16.15 4.38 -4.56
CA ILE A 1065 15.98 2.96 -4.22
C ILE A 1065 16.62 2.70 -2.85
N THR A 1066 15.88 2.07 -1.94
CA THR A 1066 16.37 1.51 -0.67
C THR A 1066 16.27 -0.01 -0.71
N VAL A 1067 17.33 -0.69 -0.30
CA VAL A 1067 17.36 -2.14 -0.06
C VAL A 1067 17.77 -2.37 1.40
N THR A 1068 16.84 -2.92 2.20
CA THR A 1068 17.04 -3.30 3.60
C THR A 1068 17.11 -4.82 3.79
N GLY A 1069 16.74 -5.59 2.76
CA GLY A 1069 16.82 -7.05 2.76
C GLY A 1069 16.58 -7.67 1.39
N GLY A 1070 16.65 -9.00 1.32
CA GLY A 1070 16.54 -9.74 0.06
C GLY A 1070 17.75 -9.59 -0.86
N ASN A 1071 17.65 -10.19 -2.06
CA ASN A 1071 18.72 -10.22 -3.07
C ASN A 1071 18.19 -9.70 -4.43
N PRO A 1072 17.83 -8.41 -4.54
CA PRO A 1072 17.26 -7.85 -5.75
C PRO A 1072 18.28 -7.73 -6.89
N THR A 1073 17.80 -7.83 -8.13
CA THR A 1073 18.55 -7.43 -9.33
C THR A 1073 18.09 -6.03 -9.73
N ILE A 1074 19.00 -5.06 -9.77
CA ILE A 1074 18.74 -3.65 -10.09
C ILE A 1074 19.53 -3.34 -11.36
N ASN A 1075 18.86 -3.31 -12.52
CA ASN A 1075 19.51 -3.26 -13.83
C ASN A 1075 19.00 -2.10 -14.71
N GLY A 1076 19.90 -1.31 -15.29
CA GLY A 1076 19.57 -0.34 -16.34
C GLY A 1076 18.69 0.84 -15.91
N ASN A 1077 18.50 1.09 -14.61
CA ASN A 1077 17.63 2.16 -14.12
C ASN A 1077 18.33 3.52 -14.17
N HIS A 1078 17.58 4.59 -14.40
CA HIS A 1078 18.03 5.96 -14.24
C HIS A 1078 17.48 6.54 -12.93
N VAL A 1079 18.36 6.89 -11.99
CA VAL A 1079 18.00 7.36 -10.65
C VAL A 1079 18.59 8.75 -10.43
N SER A 1080 17.75 9.78 -10.31
CA SER A 1080 18.25 11.16 -10.31
C SER A 1080 17.45 12.16 -9.48
N GLY A 1081 18.13 13.23 -9.04
CA GLY A 1081 17.49 14.33 -8.31
C GLY A 1081 16.83 13.93 -6.99
N CYS A 1082 17.25 12.82 -6.37
CA CYS A 1082 16.74 12.42 -5.06
C CYS A 1082 17.40 13.25 -3.95
N GLY A 1083 16.62 13.70 -2.96
CA GLY A 1083 17.06 14.68 -1.95
C GLY A 1083 18.15 14.18 -1.00
N VAL A 1084 18.38 12.86 -0.94
CA VAL A 1084 19.42 12.22 -0.12
C VAL A 1084 20.26 11.30 -1.03
N TYR A 1085 20.15 9.97 -0.93
CA TYR A 1085 20.92 9.04 -1.77
C TYR A 1085 20.07 8.54 -2.95
N GLY A 1086 20.73 8.29 -4.10
CA GLY A 1086 20.09 7.65 -5.24
C GLY A 1086 19.77 6.18 -4.98
N ILE A 1087 20.79 5.39 -4.60
CA ILE A 1087 20.62 3.99 -4.20
C ILE A 1087 21.24 3.74 -2.82
N TRP A 1088 20.50 3.08 -1.93
CA TRP A 1088 20.88 2.84 -0.55
C TRP A 1088 20.77 1.36 -0.19
N PHE A 1089 21.88 0.75 0.24
CA PHE A 1089 21.94 -0.65 0.70
C PHE A 1089 22.25 -0.73 2.20
N SER A 1090 21.39 -1.41 2.96
CA SER A 1090 21.55 -1.70 4.39
C SER A 1090 21.04 -3.12 4.69
N GLY A 1091 21.44 -3.68 5.83
CA GLY A 1091 21.18 -5.08 6.19
C GLY A 1091 21.99 -6.08 5.33
N PRO A 1092 21.88 -7.38 5.59
CA PRO A 1092 22.72 -8.42 4.95
C PRO A 1092 22.29 -8.78 3.51
N THR A 1093 22.03 -7.76 2.67
CA THR A 1093 21.63 -7.94 1.26
C THR A 1093 22.81 -8.27 0.35
N ARG A 1094 22.57 -9.17 -0.64
CA ARG A 1094 23.50 -9.52 -1.72
C ARG A 1094 22.90 -9.13 -3.08
N ALA A 1095 22.43 -7.90 -3.18
CA ALA A 1095 21.85 -7.32 -4.39
C ALA A 1095 22.83 -7.30 -5.58
N LYS A 1096 22.32 -7.43 -6.80
CA LYS A 1096 23.09 -7.31 -8.05
C LYS A 1096 22.69 -6.02 -8.76
N ALA A 1097 23.53 -4.98 -8.69
CA ALA A 1097 23.26 -3.66 -9.24
C ALA A 1097 24.17 -3.40 -10.45
N SER A 1098 23.59 -3.33 -11.66
CA SER A 1098 24.39 -3.10 -12.87
C SER A 1098 23.77 -2.21 -13.95
N ASN A 1099 24.62 -1.57 -14.75
CA ASN A 1099 24.23 -0.70 -15.87
C ASN A 1099 23.31 0.48 -15.47
N ASN A 1100 23.18 0.80 -14.18
CA ASN A 1100 22.34 1.91 -13.71
C ASN A 1100 23.07 3.25 -13.87
N THR A 1101 22.30 4.33 -14.05
CA THR A 1101 22.79 5.71 -14.07
C THR A 1101 22.28 6.43 -12.84
N VAL A 1102 23.16 6.91 -11.95
CA VAL A 1102 22.80 7.48 -10.65
C VAL A 1102 23.39 8.89 -10.49
N THR A 1103 22.56 9.93 -10.65
CA THR A 1103 23.06 11.30 -10.89
C THR A 1103 22.33 12.41 -10.14
N GLN A 1104 23.03 13.52 -9.85
CA GLN A 1104 22.42 14.75 -9.32
C GLN A 1104 21.65 14.56 -8.00
N ASN A 1105 22.05 13.62 -7.14
CA ASN A 1105 21.40 13.38 -5.85
C ASN A 1105 21.96 14.33 -4.76
N GLY A 1106 21.12 14.66 -3.78
CA GLY A 1106 21.37 15.67 -2.75
C GLY A 1106 22.43 15.31 -1.71
N LYS A 1107 22.85 14.03 -1.66
CA LYS A 1107 23.99 13.50 -0.92
C LYS A 1107 24.86 12.62 -1.83
N SER A 1108 25.43 11.55 -1.31
CA SER A 1108 26.19 10.56 -2.08
C SER A 1108 25.30 9.84 -3.09
N GLY A 1109 25.82 9.49 -4.27
CA GLY A 1109 25.03 8.81 -5.31
C GLY A 1109 24.53 7.43 -4.85
N VAL A 1110 25.44 6.62 -4.31
CA VAL A 1110 25.17 5.29 -3.76
C VAL A 1110 25.73 5.16 -2.35
N GLY A 1111 25.02 4.48 -1.45
CA GLY A 1111 25.50 4.16 -0.10
C GLY A 1111 25.36 2.68 0.26
N ILE A 1112 26.32 2.13 1.00
CA ILE A 1112 26.36 0.73 1.46
C ILE A 1112 26.72 0.69 2.95
N LYS A 1113 25.90 0.02 3.77
CA LYS A 1113 26.00 -0.01 5.24
C LYS A 1113 25.58 -1.37 5.84
N ASP A 1114 25.83 -1.60 7.13
CA ASP A 1114 25.15 -2.63 7.96
C ASP A 1114 25.28 -4.09 7.46
N ARG A 1115 26.45 -4.46 6.94
CA ARG A 1115 26.76 -5.76 6.31
C ARG A 1115 26.12 -6.00 4.94
N ALA A 1116 25.61 -4.96 4.28
CA ALA A 1116 25.26 -5.04 2.87
C ALA A 1116 26.51 -5.32 2.02
N ALA A 1117 26.40 -6.25 1.08
CA ALA A 1117 27.48 -6.68 0.21
C ALA A 1117 26.99 -6.88 -1.23
N PRO A 1118 26.60 -5.80 -1.93
CA PRO A 1118 26.11 -5.89 -3.31
C PRO A 1118 27.24 -6.20 -4.31
N GLU A 1119 26.86 -6.80 -5.42
CA GLU A 1119 27.65 -6.80 -6.66
C GLU A 1119 27.28 -5.54 -7.45
N PHE A 1120 28.10 -4.48 -7.34
CA PHE A 1120 27.87 -3.19 -7.99
C PHE A 1120 28.79 -3.06 -9.21
N THR A 1121 28.27 -3.30 -10.42
CA THR A 1121 29.09 -3.42 -11.63
C THR A 1121 28.58 -2.66 -12.86
N ARG A 1122 29.49 -2.04 -13.64
CA ARG A 1122 29.15 -1.29 -14.88
C ARG A 1122 28.12 -0.16 -14.72
N ASN A 1123 27.97 0.40 -13.53
CA ASN A 1123 27.09 1.56 -13.28
C ASN A 1123 27.82 2.87 -13.60
N THR A 1124 27.07 3.94 -13.92
CA THR A 1124 27.59 5.31 -14.01
C THR A 1124 27.01 6.14 -12.86
N VAL A 1125 27.87 6.77 -12.06
CA VAL A 1125 27.46 7.53 -10.87
C VAL A 1125 28.13 8.90 -10.88
N SER A 1126 27.35 9.95 -11.15
CA SER A 1126 27.95 11.27 -11.43
C SER A 1126 27.16 12.52 -11.02
N GLY A 1127 27.91 13.57 -10.66
CA GLY A 1127 27.35 14.88 -10.32
C GLY A 1127 26.53 14.89 -9.02
N ASN A 1128 26.82 14.00 -8.08
CA ASN A 1128 26.13 13.93 -6.79
C ASN A 1128 26.79 14.88 -5.75
N ASN A 1129 26.02 15.39 -4.80
CA ASN A 1129 26.44 16.47 -3.88
C ASN A 1129 27.36 16.02 -2.73
N GLU A 1130 27.59 14.72 -2.54
CA GLU A 1130 28.70 14.21 -1.73
C GLU A 1130 29.59 13.28 -2.58
N ASN A 1131 29.69 11.99 -2.24
CA ASN A 1131 30.51 11.02 -2.96
C ASN A 1131 29.75 10.39 -4.14
N GLY A 1132 30.48 9.74 -5.06
CA GLY A 1132 29.86 8.80 -5.98
C GLY A 1132 29.29 7.59 -5.21
N LEU A 1133 30.18 6.87 -4.52
CA LEU A 1133 29.84 5.74 -3.64
C LEU A 1133 30.38 5.97 -2.21
N LEU A 1134 29.55 5.70 -1.19
CA LEU A 1134 29.93 5.69 0.22
C LEU A 1134 29.73 4.29 0.81
N ILE A 1135 30.81 3.62 1.23
CA ILE A 1135 30.79 2.32 1.90
C ILE A 1135 31.20 2.54 3.35
N TYR A 1136 30.31 2.32 4.33
CA TYR A 1136 30.63 2.62 5.72
C TYR A 1136 29.95 1.72 6.76
N GLN A 1137 30.42 1.79 8.01
CA GLN A 1137 29.85 1.08 9.17
C GLN A 1137 29.57 -0.41 8.88
N GLY A 1138 30.63 -1.13 8.49
CA GLY A 1138 30.54 -2.57 8.18
C GLY A 1138 29.88 -2.92 6.84
N GLY A 1139 29.67 -1.96 5.93
CA GLY A 1139 29.37 -2.24 4.53
C GLY A 1139 30.52 -2.96 3.81
N SER A 1140 30.20 -3.70 2.75
CA SER A 1140 31.14 -4.46 1.92
C SER A 1140 30.64 -4.53 0.46
N GLY A 1141 30.98 -5.59 -0.28
CA GLY A 1141 30.56 -5.81 -1.67
C GLY A 1141 31.69 -5.70 -2.70
N THR A 1142 31.35 -5.94 -3.96
CA THR A 1142 32.26 -5.94 -5.11
C THR A 1142 31.92 -4.77 -6.02
N ILE A 1143 32.87 -3.84 -6.18
CA ILE A 1143 32.71 -2.61 -6.96
C ILE A 1143 33.57 -2.73 -8.22
N ASP A 1144 33.00 -3.27 -9.31
CA ASP A 1144 33.76 -3.61 -10.52
C ASP A 1144 33.30 -2.91 -11.81
N GLY A 1145 34.21 -2.26 -12.53
CA GLY A 1145 33.94 -1.76 -13.89
C GLY A 1145 32.98 -0.57 -13.97
N ASN A 1146 32.79 0.19 -12.90
CA ASN A 1146 31.88 1.35 -12.84
C ASN A 1146 32.56 2.66 -13.25
N ILE A 1147 31.78 3.69 -13.53
CA ILE A 1147 32.23 5.07 -13.78
C ILE A 1147 31.78 5.96 -12.62
N PHE A 1148 32.72 6.57 -11.89
CA PHE A 1148 32.45 7.49 -10.78
C PHE A 1148 33.02 8.88 -11.11
N ARG A 1149 32.17 9.85 -11.45
CA ARG A 1149 32.68 11.14 -11.93
C ARG A 1149 31.92 12.40 -11.54
N ASP A 1150 32.60 13.54 -11.58
CA ASP A 1150 32.02 14.87 -11.37
C ASP A 1150 31.32 15.05 -9.99
N ASN A 1151 31.51 14.13 -9.03
CA ASN A 1151 30.87 14.17 -7.71
C ASN A 1151 31.57 15.20 -6.80
N ALA A 1152 30.85 15.81 -5.86
CA ALA A 1152 31.32 16.97 -5.11
C ALA A 1152 32.31 16.66 -3.97
N VAL A 1153 32.51 15.39 -3.62
CA VAL A 1153 33.49 14.90 -2.65
C VAL A 1153 34.39 13.86 -3.33
N ALA A 1154 34.32 12.57 -2.98
CA ALA A 1154 35.15 11.53 -3.60
C ALA A 1154 34.38 10.73 -4.66
N GLY A 1155 35.10 10.07 -5.57
CA GLY A 1155 34.49 9.04 -6.42
C GLY A 1155 33.96 7.88 -5.58
N ILE A 1156 34.79 7.37 -4.67
CA ILE A 1156 34.44 6.34 -3.67
C ILE A 1156 35.00 6.78 -2.29
N ASP A 1157 34.22 6.60 -1.22
CA ASP A 1157 34.64 6.83 0.17
C ASP A 1157 34.38 5.56 1.00
N VAL A 1158 35.43 5.03 1.63
CA VAL A 1158 35.41 3.80 2.45
C VAL A 1158 35.70 4.17 3.91
N TRP A 1159 34.68 4.07 4.77
CA TRP A 1159 34.74 4.55 6.16
C TRP A 1159 34.37 3.46 7.18
N ASP A 1160 35.37 2.92 7.89
CA ASP A 1160 35.17 1.80 8.84
C ASP A 1160 34.37 0.63 8.20
N ALA A 1161 34.77 0.31 6.96
CA ALA A 1161 34.13 -0.67 6.08
C ALA A 1161 35.19 -1.48 5.30
N GLN A 1162 34.79 -2.66 4.81
CA GLN A 1162 35.71 -3.62 4.20
C GLN A 1162 35.11 -4.16 2.89
N PRO A 1163 35.15 -3.38 1.79
CA PRO A 1163 34.75 -3.85 0.47
C PRO A 1163 35.59 -5.08 0.06
N ALA A 1164 34.93 -6.06 -0.55
CA ALA A 1164 35.58 -7.29 -0.99
C ALA A 1164 36.53 -7.04 -2.17
N ALA A 1165 36.17 -6.08 -3.04
CA ALA A 1165 36.94 -5.68 -4.21
C ALA A 1165 36.53 -4.27 -4.67
N ILE A 1166 37.51 -3.44 -5.06
CA ILE A 1166 37.31 -2.24 -5.87
C ILE A 1166 38.24 -2.34 -7.08
N SER A 1167 37.72 -2.63 -8.26
CA SER A 1167 38.50 -3.00 -9.46
C SER A 1167 37.90 -2.49 -10.77
N ASN A 1168 38.73 -2.29 -11.79
CA ASN A 1168 38.34 -1.92 -13.16
C ASN A 1168 37.49 -0.63 -13.30
N ASN A 1169 37.35 0.18 -12.23
CA ASN A 1169 36.53 1.39 -12.26
C ASN A 1169 37.28 2.56 -12.93
N VAL A 1170 36.54 3.44 -13.58
CA VAL A 1170 37.01 4.75 -14.06
C VAL A 1170 36.53 5.81 -13.07
N ILE A 1171 37.47 6.56 -12.50
CA ILE A 1171 37.19 7.50 -11.40
C ILE A 1171 37.77 8.87 -11.79
N GLU A 1172 36.94 9.76 -12.32
CA GLU A 1172 37.38 11.00 -12.96
C GLU A 1172 36.68 12.29 -12.48
N ASN A 1173 37.37 13.42 -12.52
CA ASN A 1173 36.81 14.77 -12.28
C ASN A 1173 36.07 14.99 -10.94
N ASN A 1174 36.21 14.11 -9.94
CA ASN A 1174 35.57 14.30 -8.63
C ASN A 1174 36.26 15.44 -7.87
N ARG A 1175 35.49 16.30 -7.18
CA ARG A 1175 35.99 17.57 -6.61
C ARG A 1175 36.91 17.41 -5.39
N LYS A 1176 37.16 16.18 -4.93
CA LYS A 1176 38.24 15.80 -4.01
C LYS A 1176 38.94 14.54 -4.54
N HIS A 1177 38.91 13.43 -3.80
CA HIS A 1177 39.72 12.26 -4.08
C HIS A 1177 39.08 11.30 -5.08
N GLY A 1178 39.87 10.44 -5.71
CA GLY A 1178 39.34 9.30 -6.44
C GLY A 1178 38.71 8.29 -5.48
N ILE A 1179 39.54 7.65 -4.66
CA ILE A 1179 39.14 6.79 -3.54
C ILE A 1179 39.63 7.42 -2.22
N THR A 1180 38.75 7.52 -1.23
CA THR A 1180 39.10 7.82 0.17
C THR A 1180 38.99 6.56 1.02
N VAL A 1181 39.95 6.35 1.93
CA VAL A 1181 39.92 5.26 2.92
C VAL A 1181 40.19 5.88 4.29
N ARG A 1182 39.27 5.69 5.24
CA ARG A 1182 39.31 6.36 6.56
C ARG A 1182 38.66 5.55 7.68
N GLY A 1183 39.08 5.83 8.92
CA GLY A 1183 38.64 5.09 10.10
C GLY A 1183 39.46 3.81 10.34
N SER A 1184 39.69 3.46 11.61
CA SER A 1184 40.65 2.41 11.98
C SER A 1184 40.22 0.99 11.60
N LYS A 1185 38.95 0.77 11.25
CA LYS A 1185 38.42 -0.54 10.82
C LYS A 1185 38.36 -0.70 9.30
N ALA A 1186 38.76 0.32 8.53
CA ALA A 1186 38.71 0.26 7.08
C ALA A 1186 39.81 -0.66 6.49
N HIS A 1187 39.41 -1.47 5.50
CA HIS A 1187 40.32 -2.30 4.70
C HIS A 1187 39.85 -2.30 3.25
N ALA A 1188 40.53 -1.55 2.39
CA ALA A 1188 40.18 -1.44 0.97
C ALA A 1188 41.11 -2.31 0.10
N LYS A 1189 40.52 -3.30 -0.57
CA LYS A 1189 41.21 -4.11 -1.60
C LYS A 1189 41.09 -3.44 -2.96
N LEU A 1190 42.20 -2.94 -3.49
CA LEU A 1190 42.25 -2.17 -4.73
C LEU A 1190 42.89 -2.98 -5.86
N GLY A 1191 42.11 -3.23 -6.91
CA GLY A 1191 42.60 -3.74 -8.19
C GLY A 1191 42.95 -2.61 -9.16
N ARG A 1192 43.01 -2.96 -10.45
CA ARG A 1192 43.30 -2.03 -11.57
C ARG A 1192 42.20 -0.97 -11.72
N ASN A 1193 42.34 0.21 -11.13
CA ASN A 1193 41.41 1.32 -11.33
C ASN A 1193 42.08 2.44 -12.13
N SER A 1194 41.30 3.22 -12.89
CA SER A 1194 41.78 4.33 -13.72
C SER A 1194 41.35 5.66 -13.09
N PHE A 1195 42.29 6.60 -12.98
CA PHE A 1195 42.07 7.91 -12.35
C PHE A 1195 42.41 9.03 -13.33
N LYS A 1196 41.64 10.14 -13.28
CA LYS A 1196 41.88 11.31 -14.14
C LYS A 1196 41.22 12.57 -13.59
N GLY A 1197 41.94 13.68 -13.47
CA GLY A 1197 41.32 15.00 -13.21
C GLY A 1197 40.58 15.18 -11.88
N ASN A 1198 40.66 14.23 -10.94
CA ASN A 1198 40.14 14.43 -9.58
C ASN A 1198 40.94 15.54 -8.89
N SER A 1199 40.28 16.45 -8.16
CA SER A 1199 40.92 17.67 -7.65
C SER A 1199 41.84 17.45 -6.44
N GLY A 1200 41.80 16.26 -5.84
CA GLY A 1200 42.74 15.77 -4.84
C GLY A 1200 43.28 14.39 -5.21
N LYS A 1201 44.08 13.79 -4.31
CA LYS A 1201 44.75 12.49 -4.53
C LYS A 1201 43.83 11.43 -5.16
N GLU A 1202 44.39 10.65 -6.10
CA GLU A 1202 43.75 9.49 -6.71
C GLU A 1202 43.28 8.47 -5.65
N VAL A 1203 44.17 8.15 -4.70
CA VAL A 1203 43.85 7.38 -3.50
C VAL A 1203 44.33 8.17 -2.27
N ASN A 1204 43.43 8.39 -1.31
CA ASN A 1204 43.73 9.06 -0.04
C ASN A 1204 43.41 8.14 1.14
N ASN A 1205 44.45 7.51 1.71
CA ASN A 1205 44.34 6.91 3.04
C ASN A 1205 44.51 8.00 4.11
N SER A 1206 43.49 8.16 4.95
CA SER A 1206 43.50 8.98 6.17
C SER A 1206 43.01 8.19 7.39
N GLY A 1207 43.11 6.86 7.35
CA GLY A 1207 42.81 5.94 8.44
C GLY A 1207 42.45 4.54 7.92
N GLY A 1208 43.00 3.51 8.55
CA GLY A 1208 42.81 2.12 8.13
C GLY A 1208 43.84 1.66 7.10
N THR A 1209 43.52 0.59 6.39
CA THR A 1209 44.48 -0.18 5.57
C THR A 1209 44.05 -0.31 4.12
N ILE A 1210 45.03 -0.45 3.24
CA ILE A 1210 44.86 -0.69 1.80
C ILE A 1210 45.72 -1.89 1.43
N SER A 1211 45.20 -2.73 0.53
CA SER A 1211 45.87 -3.92 0.00
C SER A 1211 45.60 -4.05 -1.50
N GLU A 1212 46.52 -4.69 -2.23
CA GLU A 1212 46.30 -5.12 -3.61
C GLU A 1212 45.40 -6.37 -3.65
N LEU A 1213 44.92 -6.72 -4.85
CA LEU A 1213 43.78 -7.62 -5.08
C LEU A 1213 44.16 -8.82 -5.95
#